data_AF-A0A550I541-F1
#
_entry.id   AF-A0A550I541-F1
#
_cell.length_a   1.000
_cell.length_b   1.000
_cell.length_c   1.000
_cell.angle_alpha   90.00
_cell.angle_beta   90.00
_cell.angle_gamma   90.00
#
_symmetry.space_group_name_H-M   'P 1'
#
loop_
_entity.id
_entity.type
_entity.pdbx_description
1 polymer ?
#
loop_
_entity_poly.entity_id
_entity_poly.type
_entity_poly.pdbx_seq_one_letter_code
_entity_poly.pdbx_strand_id
1 'polypeptide(L)'
;MPLTAQRVAEVFNPRVGVVGSGWFITPQLVLTVWHAAEGTAAVDEAAPGAPPPRRSLSPAALDELADGREPCRVRALADASAGRPFRDAVTVWWRPECDVALLLITEDADRATSPAGWSTTYWTDLVSADPVEVTAVGFPDHDVVDRVRESRQFGGVVHPLSGVRSGHWVISTGALARPMPGSGWAGMSGAALFAGDRLVGLVTADAGGGSGPVAELRAVPARTFADDPLLAEWIRWAGGTGAWAYGPIERPEQDPGRTGSGDGTRRQGTDGRRSASPKLPGAKGRFWRRGHRPLLPPELLAAAPAPDAVRDRGGLTYRAAEPGELARVYTQQRLDTTADRDAQAPAGPLRVTGQPVSVERLLADPTVRHIVVTGEAGVGKSSLLEYVEATAWRWWRGATRADGPDGAPFGPLLPLRIAARELVGHDSIASAAGPGARALLDAGPPVPGARVLVMVDALDEVTGPEDWRQVMEVLLAAARESTSGPGMERRLLLSARSLHDSAWRGLAGAGATEFRLQPFTVEQLRRFVMAHQTGGAERLLDPGVHERAAARAAEFLAYVRGNGMLDLVRLPLLAHLAVGQYFDPAGEPRVQTRRVDLYARAVAEFLGRFPQRQSPYEPHLRDRIEELLGRLRERHAREAPRHAAVTVALRGFLGDLADTYLRHGTPIVGAATGLLADPAEPADGDPYRCRAVTALLEATGVIVDIHTAHPRFLHRTFAEYLAADHLRDRYGTDPATWGDALSDADTRVAALFAFDRHPPDVRRGITSELAADPERVEQAASLLAEGMCDEDARGRILELLWRRTDEQERDTAPVVRNWRGTHSSLAHLPQQQRRLHDMATDPRSVPVDRINAAGALAGHDPRGTDLLRTFAHDGSYPLDLRIAAAWYLAHIDRKEGSELLARFADDAPSRHCAVAAARLADHDASAGTSRLRALVADPRCPDVAKVDAAIALCAHDPTAGTDWLRRFAADGRFFADSRVYAADALASSAEDDGRTRTEATLLLERIARDERVDAGYRVEAAHRLARYRADAGTLLLRDFAEGALHGRYGCDAAVLLAQHDHAEGARALDAIARAAGQEPRHRLRAALELAHYEPADGEARLAALAREPGWDDGPRIRAAALLAGRNREAGLPLLRSYAVESTGDVRVVAAHALADVDREEGLRLLRELAESPEAGRSVQVRAANAMGDFDPRLKDATLRRLGVDIKPGGWFSS
;
A
#
# COMPACT_ATOMS: atom_id res chain seq x y z
N MET A 1 28.09 18.75 14.03
CA MET A 1 27.85 18.50 15.46
C MET A 1 26.71 17.51 15.63
N PRO A 2 26.90 16.43 16.41
CA PRO A 2 25.80 15.56 16.83
C PRO A 2 24.95 16.25 17.90
N LEU A 3 23.62 16.08 17.84
CA LEU A 3 22.72 16.35 18.96
C LEU A 3 23.12 15.41 20.11
N THR A 4 23.57 15.96 21.24
CA THR A 4 24.00 15.16 22.40
C THR A 4 23.05 15.36 23.57
N ALA A 5 22.76 14.28 24.30
CA ALA A 5 21.94 14.32 25.52
C ALA A 5 22.50 15.27 26.60
N GLN A 6 23.78 15.61 26.54
CA GLN A 6 24.40 16.58 27.45
C GLN A 6 23.96 18.03 27.20
N ARG A 7 23.38 18.31 26.02
CA ARG A 7 23.02 19.67 25.63
C ARG A 7 21.53 19.95 25.56
N VAL A 8 20.70 18.92 25.48
CA VAL A 8 19.24 19.08 25.53
C VAL A 8 18.83 19.33 26.98
N ALA A 9 18.05 20.39 27.24
CA ALA A 9 17.63 20.79 28.58
C ALA A 9 16.11 20.70 28.74
N GLU A 10 15.68 20.23 29.90
CA GLU A 10 14.33 20.36 30.43
C GLU A 10 14.31 21.60 31.33
N VAL A 11 13.34 22.50 31.11
CA VAL A 11 13.19 23.75 31.85
C VAL A 11 11.85 23.73 32.56
N PHE A 12 11.84 23.97 33.86
CA PHE A 12 10.63 24.04 34.68
C PHE A 12 10.60 25.34 35.47
N ASN A 13 9.54 26.13 35.30
CA ASN A 13 9.28 27.28 36.13
C ASN A 13 8.24 26.90 37.23
N PRO A 14 8.65 26.84 38.51
CA PRO A 14 7.76 26.43 39.59
C PRO A 14 6.63 27.42 39.89
N ARG A 15 6.81 28.73 39.60
CA ARG A 15 5.85 29.79 39.89
C ARG A 15 4.58 29.70 39.05
N VAL A 16 4.75 29.39 37.76
CA VAL A 16 3.66 29.33 36.78
C VAL A 16 3.29 27.89 36.38
N GLY A 17 4.03 26.90 36.88
CA GLY A 17 3.82 25.49 36.54
C GLY A 17 4.10 25.17 35.07
N VAL A 18 4.84 26.04 34.38
CA VAL A 18 5.18 25.90 32.96
C VAL A 18 6.42 25.04 32.84
N VAL A 19 6.38 24.11 31.90
CA VAL A 19 7.55 23.33 31.48
C VAL A 19 7.83 23.62 30.02
N GLY A 20 9.10 23.77 29.70
CA GLY A 20 9.59 23.92 28.35
C GLY A 20 10.86 23.12 28.12
N SER A 21 11.37 23.28 26.91
CA SER A 21 12.63 22.71 26.45
C SER A 21 13.71 23.79 26.44
N GLY A 22 14.97 23.39 26.35
CA GLY A 22 16.09 24.32 26.25
C GLY A 22 17.32 23.65 25.66
N TRP A 23 18.36 24.44 25.44
CA TRP A 23 19.63 23.98 24.90
C TRP A 23 20.80 24.60 25.66
N PHE A 24 21.66 23.76 26.22
CA PHE A 24 22.91 24.20 26.81
C PHE A 24 23.87 24.68 25.71
N ILE A 25 24.17 25.98 25.72
CA ILE A 25 25.23 26.58 24.90
C ILE A 25 26.59 26.30 25.55
N THR A 26 26.64 26.41 26.87
CA THR A 26 27.76 26.05 27.74
C THR A 26 27.19 25.24 28.92
N PRO A 27 27.99 24.58 29.76
CA PRO A 27 27.46 23.86 30.92
C PRO A 27 26.68 24.71 31.92
N GLN A 28 26.86 26.03 31.87
CA GLN A 28 26.27 27.01 32.80
C GLN A 28 25.16 27.82 32.16
N LEU A 29 25.02 27.82 30.83
CA LEU A 29 24.08 28.65 30.09
C LEU A 29 23.12 27.82 29.25
N VAL A 30 21.82 28.01 29.50
CA VAL A 30 20.74 27.37 28.76
C VAL A 30 19.96 28.40 27.97
N LEU A 31 19.88 28.19 26.66
CA LEU A 31 19.02 28.96 25.76
C LEU A 31 17.64 28.33 25.72
N THR A 32 16.60 29.13 25.91
CA THR A 32 15.19 28.67 25.90
C THR A 32 14.28 29.80 25.43
N VAL A 33 12.97 29.57 25.44
CA VAL A 33 11.96 30.60 25.18
C VAL A 33 11.62 31.37 26.45
N TRP A 34 11.29 32.65 26.29
CA TRP A 34 11.05 33.54 27.43
C TRP A 34 9.81 33.13 28.24
N HIS A 35 8.71 32.73 27.60
CA HIS A 35 7.52 32.29 28.33
C HIS A 35 7.72 31.00 29.13
N ALA A 36 8.68 30.13 28.77
CA ALA A 36 9.03 28.97 29.58
C ALA A 36 9.84 29.36 30.82
N ALA A 37 10.61 30.45 30.72
CA ALA A 37 11.42 30.98 31.81
C ALA A 37 10.64 31.90 32.77
N GLU A 38 9.73 32.75 32.29
CA GLU A 38 9.09 33.80 33.10
C GLU A 38 7.55 33.72 33.11
N GLY A 39 6.95 32.81 32.33
CA GLY A 39 5.48 32.72 32.16
C GLY A 39 4.90 33.80 31.23
N THR A 40 3.59 34.05 31.31
CA THR A 40 2.86 35.02 30.46
C THR A 40 2.79 36.43 31.06
N ALA A 41 3.78 36.85 31.85
CA ALA A 41 3.76 38.17 32.50
C ALA A 41 3.78 39.33 31.49
N ALA A 42 3.28 40.50 31.89
CA ALA A 42 2.96 41.63 31.02
C ALA A 42 4.16 42.11 30.15
N VAL A 43 3.86 42.42 28.88
CA VAL A 43 4.77 42.83 27.79
C VAL A 43 5.50 44.17 28.05
N ASP A 44 5.36 44.78 29.23
CA ASP A 44 5.89 46.11 29.56
C ASP A 44 7.26 46.08 30.30
N GLU A 45 7.90 44.92 30.46
CA GLU A 45 9.28 44.85 30.98
C GLU A 45 10.31 45.20 29.88
N ALA A 46 11.16 46.21 30.14
CA ALA A 46 12.23 46.62 29.24
C ALA A 46 13.35 45.57 29.17
N ALA A 47 13.76 45.14 27.98
CA ALA A 47 14.99 44.35 27.76
C ALA A 47 16.24 45.25 27.67
N PRO A 48 17.47 44.81 28.03
CA PRO A 48 17.90 43.49 28.53
C PRO A 48 18.67 43.53 29.87
N GLY A 49 18.89 42.34 30.46
CA GLY A 49 19.69 42.11 31.67
C GLY A 49 21.13 42.67 31.63
N ALA A 50 21.65 42.99 32.80
CA ALA A 50 22.97 43.60 32.97
C ALA A 50 24.09 42.79 32.28
N PRO A 51 25.13 43.44 31.72
CA PRO A 51 26.28 42.74 31.15
C PRO A 51 26.95 41.87 32.23
N PRO A 52 27.55 40.72 31.84
CA PRO A 52 28.20 39.85 32.80
C PRO A 52 29.35 40.58 33.51
N PRO A 53 29.53 40.39 34.83
CA PRO A 53 30.61 41.05 35.54
C PRO A 53 31.99 40.54 35.08
N ARG A 54 33.00 41.42 35.15
CA ARG A 54 34.40 41.11 34.75
C ARG A 54 35.11 40.08 35.64
N ARG A 55 34.47 39.62 36.72
CA ARG A 55 34.98 38.65 37.72
C ARG A 55 33.94 37.55 37.93
N SER A 56 34.33 36.43 38.52
CA SER A 56 33.39 35.38 38.94
C SER A 56 32.24 35.98 39.76
N LEU A 57 31.02 35.50 39.52
CA LEU A 57 29.83 35.96 40.22
C LEU A 57 29.94 35.59 41.69
N SER A 58 29.84 36.57 42.61
CA SER A 58 29.66 36.26 44.03
C SER A 58 28.22 35.87 44.31
N PRO A 59 27.92 35.11 45.38
CA PRO A 59 26.54 34.80 45.78
C PRO A 59 25.64 36.05 45.87
N ALA A 60 26.14 37.17 46.41
CA ALA A 60 25.40 38.43 46.48
C ALA A 60 25.05 39.03 45.10
N ALA A 61 25.85 38.76 44.07
CA ALA A 61 25.61 39.22 42.70
C ALA A 61 24.62 38.28 41.96
N LEU A 62 24.57 37.00 42.34
CA LEU A 62 23.51 36.08 41.90
C LEU A 62 22.16 36.47 42.53
N ASP A 63 22.15 36.85 43.81
CA ASP A 63 20.95 37.34 44.49
C ASP A 63 20.43 38.65 43.86
N GLU A 64 21.34 39.54 43.44
CA GLU A 64 21.02 40.77 42.71
C GLU A 64 20.50 40.48 41.29
N LEU A 65 21.09 39.51 40.58
CA LEU A 65 20.59 39.06 39.26
C LEU A 65 19.25 38.32 39.35
N ALA A 66 18.98 37.66 40.48
CA ALA A 66 17.70 37.01 40.72
C ALA A 66 16.58 38.03 40.99
N ASP A 67 16.87 39.25 41.46
CA ASP A 67 15.94 40.37 41.71
C ASP A 67 14.57 39.96 42.28
N GLY A 68 14.57 39.11 43.31
CA GLY A 68 13.33 38.61 43.93
C GLY A 68 12.45 37.71 43.05
N ARG A 69 12.95 37.28 41.88
CA ARG A 69 12.34 36.28 40.99
C ARG A 69 12.65 34.88 41.51
N GLU A 70 11.65 34.01 41.56
CA GLU A 70 11.87 32.61 41.88
C GLU A 70 12.70 31.93 40.78
N PRO A 71 13.74 31.16 41.12
CA PRO A 71 14.61 30.54 40.13
C PRO A 71 13.86 29.49 39.30
N CYS A 72 14.14 29.50 37.99
CA CYS A 72 13.81 28.39 37.11
C CYS A 72 14.62 27.16 37.51
N ARG A 73 14.12 25.99 37.15
CA ARG A 73 14.79 24.71 37.37
C ARG A 73 15.16 24.12 36.03
N VAL A 74 16.43 23.80 35.84
CA VAL A 74 16.93 23.21 34.59
C VAL A 74 17.61 21.87 34.84
N ARG A 75 17.45 20.96 33.88
CA ARG A 75 18.08 19.64 33.93
C ARG A 75 18.50 19.19 32.53
N ALA A 76 19.73 18.72 32.36
CA ALA A 76 20.15 18.15 31.08
C ALA A 76 19.52 16.76 30.86
N LEU A 77 19.27 16.36 29.61
CA LEU A 77 18.76 15.02 29.30
C LEU A 77 19.68 13.91 29.82
N ALA A 78 21.00 14.10 29.75
CA ALA A 78 21.98 13.18 30.33
C ALA A 78 21.87 13.09 31.87
N ASP A 79 21.55 14.20 32.54
CA ASP A 79 21.35 14.24 33.98
C ASP A 79 20.01 13.58 34.37
N ALA A 80 18.95 13.81 33.59
CA ALA A 80 17.66 13.14 33.75
C ALA A 80 17.80 11.61 33.60
N SER A 81 18.53 11.15 32.57
CA SER A 81 18.83 9.72 32.35
C SER A 81 19.64 9.10 33.49
N ALA A 82 20.44 9.90 34.20
CA ALA A 82 21.23 9.49 35.35
C ALA A 82 20.49 9.66 36.69
N GLY A 83 19.21 10.07 36.68
CA GLY A 83 18.40 10.29 37.88
C GLY A 83 18.84 11.48 38.74
N ARG A 84 19.56 12.45 38.17
CA ARG A 84 20.02 13.65 38.88
C ARG A 84 18.88 14.67 39.02
N PRO A 85 18.87 15.45 40.12
CA PRO A 85 17.84 16.46 40.35
C PRO A 85 17.98 17.65 39.39
N PHE A 86 16.94 18.48 39.33
CA PHE A 86 17.01 19.79 38.69
C PHE A 86 17.98 20.71 39.44
N ARG A 87 18.61 21.62 38.68
CA ARG A 87 19.49 22.67 39.19
C ARG A 87 18.79 24.02 39.07
N ASP A 88 18.98 24.90 40.06
CA ASP A 88 18.38 26.23 40.04
C ASP A 88 19.11 27.16 39.05
N ALA A 89 18.34 27.92 38.27
CA ALA A 89 18.80 28.82 37.23
C ALA A 89 18.01 30.13 37.23
N VAL A 90 18.67 31.21 36.82
CA VAL A 90 18.09 32.56 36.77
C VAL A 90 18.21 33.14 35.36
N THR A 91 17.23 33.92 34.93
CA THR A 91 17.24 34.58 33.62
C THR A 91 18.25 35.74 33.63
N VAL A 92 19.31 35.66 32.83
CA VAL A 92 20.36 36.69 32.75
C VAL A 92 20.26 37.58 31.52
N TRP A 93 19.51 37.12 30.51
CA TRP A 93 19.21 37.87 29.30
C TRP A 93 17.88 37.38 28.73
N TRP A 94 17.08 38.28 28.16
CA TRP A 94 15.83 37.92 27.49
C TRP A 94 15.43 38.97 26.46
N ARG A 95 14.56 38.56 25.54
CA ARG A 95 13.91 39.42 24.56
C ARG A 95 12.45 39.00 24.39
N PRO A 96 11.50 39.72 25.02
CA PRO A 96 10.09 39.38 24.96
C PRO A 96 9.53 39.43 23.54
N GLU A 97 10.05 40.32 22.68
CA GLU A 97 9.50 40.53 21.32
C GLU A 97 9.70 39.31 20.41
N CYS A 98 10.72 38.50 20.68
CA CYS A 98 11.03 37.29 19.94
C CYS A 98 10.92 36.01 20.77
N ASP A 99 10.44 36.15 22.02
CA ASP A 99 10.19 35.07 22.97
C ASP A 99 11.43 34.20 23.26
N VAL A 100 12.58 34.82 23.52
CA VAL A 100 13.84 34.11 23.81
C VAL A 100 14.43 34.55 25.15
N ALA A 101 14.96 33.61 25.91
CA ALA A 101 15.67 33.85 27.17
C ALA A 101 16.95 33.01 27.29
N LEU A 102 17.90 33.53 28.07
CA LEU A 102 19.13 32.86 28.46
C LEU A 102 19.14 32.69 29.98
N LEU A 103 19.26 31.45 30.43
CA LEU A 103 19.31 31.08 31.84
C LEU A 103 20.75 30.77 32.26
N LEU A 104 21.13 31.25 33.45
CA LEU A 104 22.38 30.93 34.13
C LEU A 104 22.12 29.99 35.29
N ILE A 105 22.84 28.86 35.35
CA ILE A 105 22.77 27.92 36.48
C ILE A 105 23.52 28.48 37.68
N THR A 106 22.83 28.59 38.82
CA THR A 106 23.32 29.24 40.04
C THR A 106 24.30 28.40 40.84
N GLU A 107 24.12 27.07 40.87
CA GLU A 107 24.93 26.13 41.66
C GLU A 107 26.40 26.04 41.22
N ASP A 108 26.72 26.44 39.99
CA ASP A 108 28.06 26.34 39.37
C ASP A 108 28.66 27.70 38.96
N ALA A 109 28.04 28.82 39.34
CA ALA A 109 28.39 30.16 38.84
C ALA A 109 29.79 30.66 39.26
N ASP A 110 30.37 30.09 40.32
CA ASP A 110 31.70 30.45 40.85
C ASP A 110 32.87 29.90 40.01
N ARG A 111 32.61 28.94 39.11
CA ARG A 111 33.64 28.20 38.35
C ARG A 111 33.50 28.44 36.85
N ALA A 112 33.87 29.61 36.35
CA ALA A 112 34.07 29.81 34.91
C ALA A 112 35.17 28.86 34.39
N THR A 113 34.78 27.68 33.92
CA THR A 113 35.70 26.66 33.42
C THR A 113 35.20 26.24 32.05
N SER A 114 36.01 26.51 31.02
CA SER A 114 35.82 25.91 29.70
C SER A 114 36.02 24.40 29.85
N PRO A 115 34.99 23.55 29.70
CA PRO A 115 35.18 22.12 29.85
C PRO A 115 35.81 21.58 28.57
N ALA A 116 36.89 20.82 28.72
CA ALA A 116 37.39 19.96 27.65
C ALA A 116 36.22 19.11 27.10
N GLY A 117 35.90 19.25 25.82
CA GLY A 117 34.86 18.47 25.14
C GLY A 117 33.59 19.22 24.72
N TRP A 118 33.42 20.50 25.05
CA TRP A 118 32.30 21.31 24.53
C TRP A 118 32.69 22.04 23.25
N SER A 119 32.16 21.62 22.10
CA SER A 119 32.40 22.28 20.81
C SER A 119 31.61 23.58 20.65
N THR A 120 32.10 24.48 19.79
CA THR A 120 31.44 25.72 19.39
C THR A 120 30.01 25.47 18.94
N THR A 121 29.05 26.25 19.45
CA THR A 121 27.70 26.30 18.87
C THR A 121 27.75 27.25 17.68
N TYR A 122 27.60 26.70 16.48
CA TYR A 122 27.48 27.49 15.28
C TYR A 122 26.01 27.77 14.99
N TRP A 123 25.68 29.03 14.71
CA TRP A 123 24.36 29.40 14.23
C TRP A 123 24.45 29.97 12.81
N THR A 124 23.34 29.96 12.09
CA THR A 124 23.29 30.40 10.70
C THR A 124 21.92 30.97 10.37
N ASP A 125 21.85 31.70 9.26
CA ASP A 125 20.59 32.18 8.71
C ASP A 125 20.17 31.35 7.49
N LEU A 126 18.87 31.12 7.35
CA LEU A 126 18.29 30.47 6.19
C LEU A 126 17.93 31.56 5.17
N VAL A 127 18.89 31.89 4.31
CA VAL A 127 18.77 32.97 3.31
C VAL A 127 18.12 32.48 2.01
N SER A 128 18.08 31.15 1.77
CA SER A 128 17.42 30.58 0.59
C SER A 128 15.91 30.47 0.76
N ALA A 129 15.17 30.51 -0.35
CA ALA A 129 13.75 30.18 -0.40
C ALA A 129 13.48 28.66 -0.37
N ASP A 130 14.52 27.85 -0.56
CA ASP A 130 14.43 26.40 -0.60
C ASP A 130 14.01 25.83 0.77
N PRO A 131 13.12 24.81 0.82
CA PRO A 131 12.82 24.11 2.07
C PRO A 131 14.09 23.49 2.67
N VAL A 132 14.25 23.61 3.99
CA VAL A 132 15.43 23.13 4.72
C VAL A 132 15.01 22.09 5.74
N GLU A 133 15.60 20.91 5.67
CA GLU A 133 15.40 19.87 6.69
C GLU A 133 16.00 20.31 8.02
N VAL A 134 15.21 20.14 9.08
CA VAL A 134 15.57 20.53 10.43
C VAL A 134 15.30 19.41 11.41
N THR A 135 16.04 19.42 12.51
CA THR A 135 15.84 18.51 13.64
C THR A 135 15.85 19.29 14.95
N ALA A 136 14.99 18.92 15.88
CA ALA A 136 15.03 19.40 17.25
C ALA A 136 14.72 18.27 18.25
N VAL A 137 15.19 18.44 19.48
CA VAL A 137 14.90 17.55 20.61
C VAL A 137 14.38 18.41 21.77
N GLY A 138 13.26 18.01 22.36
CA GLY A 138 12.64 18.72 23.48
C GLY A 138 11.86 17.77 24.39
N PHE A 139 11.10 18.33 25.33
CA PHE A 139 10.36 17.62 26.38
C PHE A 139 8.87 17.96 26.31
N PRO A 140 8.09 17.30 25.44
CA PRO A 140 6.68 17.62 25.30
C PRO A 140 5.85 17.24 26.54
N ASP A 141 4.86 18.05 26.87
CA ASP A 141 3.97 17.99 28.04
C ASP A 141 3.22 16.67 28.19
N HIS A 142 3.01 15.96 27.10
CA HIS A 142 2.17 14.77 27.06
C HIS A 142 2.96 13.46 27.17
N ASP A 143 4.30 13.51 27.14
CA ASP A 143 5.16 12.34 27.24
C ASP A 143 5.82 12.27 28.62
N VAL A 144 5.03 11.86 29.61
CA VAL A 144 5.45 11.78 31.02
C VAL A 144 5.33 10.32 31.49
N VAL A 145 6.45 9.74 31.91
CA VAL A 145 6.57 8.38 32.46
C VAL A 145 6.99 8.50 33.93
N ASP A 146 6.22 7.94 34.86
CA ASP A 146 6.53 7.96 36.31
C ASP A 146 6.85 9.36 36.89
N ARG A 147 6.10 10.39 36.44
CA ARG A 147 6.30 11.82 36.79
C ARG A 147 7.62 12.43 36.27
N VAL A 148 8.34 11.72 35.40
CA VAL A 148 9.51 12.19 34.66
C VAL A 148 9.10 12.42 33.21
N ARG A 149 9.41 13.59 32.65
CA ARG A 149 9.11 13.87 31.24
C ARG A 149 10.17 13.26 30.36
N GLU A 150 9.72 12.66 29.28
CA GLU A 150 10.59 12.02 28.31
C GLU A 150 10.94 12.99 27.18
N SER A 151 12.15 12.82 26.62
CA SER A 151 12.57 13.61 25.49
C SER A 151 12.00 13.07 24.18
N ARG A 152 11.62 13.97 23.27
CA ARG A 152 11.21 13.62 21.91
C ARG A 152 12.09 14.35 20.91
N GLN A 153 12.61 13.58 19.96
CA GLN A 153 13.24 14.11 18.77
C GLN A 153 12.22 14.15 17.63
N PHE A 154 12.19 15.26 16.88
CA PHE A 154 11.44 15.34 15.64
C PHE A 154 12.32 15.81 14.49
N GLY A 155 12.01 15.29 13.30
CA GLY A 155 12.49 15.80 12.02
C GLY A 155 11.35 16.56 11.34
N GLY A 156 11.66 17.72 10.76
CA GLY A 156 10.70 18.54 10.05
C GLY A 156 11.35 19.31 8.92
N VAL A 157 10.54 20.08 8.20
CA VAL A 157 11.01 20.95 7.12
C VAL A 157 10.63 22.39 7.45
N VAL A 158 11.62 23.27 7.56
CA VAL A 158 11.38 24.71 7.57
C VAL A 158 11.14 25.13 6.12
N HIS A 159 10.04 25.86 5.90
CA HIS A 159 9.78 26.56 4.65
C HIS A 159 10.12 28.05 4.83
N PRO A 160 11.29 28.55 4.36
CA PRO A 160 11.74 29.91 4.69
C PRO A 160 10.85 31.04 4.14
N LEU A 161 9.95 30.73 3.19
CA LEU A 161 8.95 31.71 2.71
C LEU A 161 7.61 31.66 3.48
N SER A 162 7.42 30.68 4.36
CA SER A 162 6.24 30.55 5.22
C SER A 162 6.49 31.26 6.56
N GLY A 163 5.50 32.02 7.03
CA GLY A 163 5.61 32.76 8.30
C GLY A 163 6.46 34.04 8.25
N VAL A 164 6.88 34.47 7.05
CA VAL A 164 7.70 35.69 6.85
C VAL A 164 7.04 36.94 7.46
N ARG A 165 5.72 37.11 7.29
CA ARG A 165 4.99 38.25 7.88
C ARG A 165 4.90 38.19 9.40
N SER A 166 4.89 36.99 9.98
CA SER A 166 4.89 36.79 11.42
C SER A 166 6.30 36.81 12.03
N GLY A 167 7.36 36.90 11.21
CA GLY A 167 8.76 36.86 11.70
C GLY A 167 9.19 35.50 12.28
N HIS A 168 8.44 34.44 12.00
CA HIS A 168 8.67 33.08 12.52
C HIS A 168 8.85 32.10 11.36
N TRP A 169 9.67 31.07 11.56
CA TRP A 169 9.71 29.89 10.72
C TRP A 169 8.50 29.00 11.00
N VAL A 170 7.85 28.54 9.92
CA VAL A 170 6.86 27.45 9.99
C VAL A 170 7.58 26.15 9.68
N ILE A 171 7.44 25.19 10.59
CA ILE A 171 8.04 23.87 10.50
C ILE A 171 6.92 22.85 10.26
N SER A 172 6.96 22.20 9.11
CA SER A 172 6.10 21.06 8.82
C SER A 172 6.71 19.82 9.46
N THR A 173 6.02 19.20 10.41
CA THR A 173 6.46 17.94 11.04
C THR A 173 5.61 16.77 10.58
N GLY A 174 6.18 15.56 10.58
CA GLY A 174 5.39 14.34 10.33
C GLY A 174 4.34 14.12 11.43
N ALA A 175 3.26 13.39 11.10
CA ALA A 175 2.23 13.04 12.08
C ALA A 175 2.85 12.25 13.25
N LEU A 176 2.51 12.63 14.48
CA LEU A 176 2.80 11.82 15.65
C LEU A 176 2.11 10.45 15.49
N ALA A 177 2.78 9.38 15.90
CA ALA A 177 2.30 8.00 15.71
C ALA A 177 0.94 7.69 16.39
N ARG A 178 0.35 8.62 17.16
CA ARG A 178 -0.97 8.50 17.76
C ARG A 178 -1.72 9.84 17.78
N PRO A 179 -3.03 9.88 17.46
CA PRO A 179 -3.86 11.07 17.66
C PRO A 179 -4.02 11.36 19.15
N MET A 180 -3.89 12.63 19.55
CA MET A 180 -4.08 13.09 20.93
C MET A 180 -5.07 14.27 20.92
N PRO A 181 -5.93 14.42 21.94
CA PRO A 181 -6.72 15.63 22.11
C PRO A 181 -5.83 16.78 22.64
N GLY A 182 -5.64 17.82 21.82
CA GLY A 182 -4.70 18.93 22.05
C GLY A 182 -3.46 18.83 21.15
N SER A 183 -2.61 19.85 21.11
CA SER A 183 -1.39 19.75 20.28
C SER A 183 -0.44 18.71 20.85
N GLY A 184 -0.05 17.74 20.02
CA GLY A 184 0.90 16.71 20.39
C GLY A 184 2.34 17.22 20.53
N TRP A 185 2.57 18.53 20.53
CA TRP A 185 3.90 19.12 20.73
C TRP A 185 3.91 20.21 21.81
N ALA A 186 2.84 20.37 22.58
CA ALA A 186 2.86 21.21 23.78
C ALA A 186 4.06 20.81 24.67
N GLY A 187 4.82 21.77 25.22
CA GLY A 187 6.08 21.55 25.95
C GLY A 187 7.37 21.55 25.10
N MET A 188 7.26 21.52 23.76
CA MET A 188 8.43 21.64 22.87
C MET A 188 8.99 23.07 22.77
N SER A 189 8.27 24.06 23.28
CA SER A 189 8.72 25.45 23.28
C SER A 189 10.05 25.59 24.00
N GLY A 190 11.02 26.24 23.37
CA GLY A 190 12.42 26.35 23.81
C GLY A 190 13.37 25.32 23.22
N ALA A 191 12.88 24.34 22.44
CA ALA A 191 13.74 23.38 21.77
C ALA A 191 14.58 24.06 20.67
N ALA A 192 15.89 23.80 20.68
CA ALA A 192 16.80 24.30 19.67
C ALA A 192 16.64 23.55 18.34
N LEU A 193 16.46 24.33 17.26
CA LEU A 193 16.24 23.84 15.91
C LEU A 193 17.53 23.88 15.10
N PHE A 194 17.94 22.73 14.56
CA PHE A 194 19.19 22.59 13.82
C PHE A 194 18.94 22.19 12.37
N ALA A 195 19.67 22.81 11.44
CA ALA A 195 19.84 22.34 10.07
C ALA A 195 21.26 21.78 9.95
N GLY A 196 21.39 20.45 9.81
CA GLY A 196 22.66 19.77 9.95
C GLY A 196 23.27 20.01 11.34
N ASP A 197 24.34 20.80 11.39
CA ASP A 197 25.01 21.15 12.65
C ASP A 197 24.95 22.61 13.07
N ARG A 198 24.08 23.39 12.39
CA ARG A 198 23.92 24.81 12.63
C ARG A 198 22.58 25.08 13.30
N LEU A 199 22.61 25.85 14.37
CA LEU A 199 21.40 26.38 15.01
C LEU A 199 20.73 27.39 14.05
N VAL A 200 19.50 27.11 13.66
CA VAL A 200 18.71 27.95 12.74
C VAL A 200 17.53 28.66 13.42
N GLY A 201 17.16 28.22 14.63
CA GLY A 201 16.11 28.87 15.41
C GLY A 201 15.79 28.17 16.74
N LEU A 202 14.76 28.65 17.43
CA LEU A 202 14.18 28.05 18.63
C LEU A 202 12.67 27.85 18.43
N VAL A 203 12.13 26.70 18.78
CA VAL A 203 10.68 26.45 18.72
C VAL A 203 9.97 27.33 19.75
N THR A 204 8.97 28.13 19.34
CA THR A 204 8.25 29.07 20.21
C THR A 204 6.84 28.62 20.54
N ALA A 205 6.14 28.03 19.58
CA ALA A 205 4.76 27.61 19.77
C ALA A 205 4.39 26.47 18.83
N ASP A 206 3.35 25.73 19.18
CA ASP A 206 2.63 24.87 18.25
C ASP A 206 1.60 25.70 17.46
N ALA A 207 1.49 25.46 16.16
CA ALA A 207 0.56 26.12 15.26
C ALA A 207 -0.60 25.19 14.88
N GLY A 208 -1.45 24.81 15.82
CA GLY A 208 -2.72 24.20 15.45
C GLY A 208 -3.58 23.67 16.61
N GLY A 209 -4.55 24.47 17.05
CA GLY A 209 -5.67 24.01 17.89
C GLY A 209 -6.75 23.22 17.12
N GLY A 210 -6.39 22.52 16.04
CA GLY A 210 -7.36 21.80 15.19
C GLY A 210 -6.80 20.49 14.68
N SER A 211 -7.64 19.45 14.68
CA SER A 211 -7.37 18.07 14.28
C SER A 211 -7.04 17.92 12.78
N GLY A 212 -5.90 18.47 12.34
CA GLY A 212 -5.33 18.27 11.01
C GLY A 212 -4.23 17.19 11.01
N PRO A 213 -3.95 16.54 9.86
CA PRO A 213 -2.96 15.45 9.73
C PRO A 213 -1.49 15.90 9.69
N VAL A 214 -1.22 17.21 9.63
CA VAL A 214 0.13 17.79 9.70
C VAL A 214 0.19 18.69 10.93
N ALA A 215 1.11 18.40 11.84
CA ALA A 215 1.38 19.28 12.97
C ALA A 215 2.41 20.35 12.55
N GLU A 216 2.01 21.61 12.59
CA GLU A 216 2.88 22.75 12.29
C GLU A 216 3.47 23.29 13.59
N LEU A 217 4.79 23.45 13.65
CA LEU A 217 5.46 24.17 14.74
C LEU A 217 5.93 25.53 14.25
N ARG A 218 5.99 26.50 15.16
CA ARG A 218 6.61 27.82 14.93
C ARG A 218 7.94 27.89 15.63
N ALA A 219 8.93 28.47 14.96
CA ALA A 219 10.21 28.78 15.56
C ALA A 219 10.64 30.20 15.26
N VAL A 220 11.31 30.86 16.21
CA VAL A 220 11.98 32.14 15.99
C VAL A 220 13.31 31.90 15.25
N PRO A 221 13.61 32.62 14.16
CA PRO A 221 14.88 32.51 13.46
C PRO A 221 16.08 32.88 14.34
N ALA A 222 17.19 32.15 14.23
CA ALA A 222 18.41 32.41 14.99
C ALA A 222 18.92 33.85 14.78
N ARG A 223 18.89 34.38 13.54
CA ARG A 223 19.26 35.76 13.22
C ARG A 223 18.54 36.84 14.04
N THR A 224 17.36 36.53 14.59
CA THR A 224 16.56 37.49 15.35
C THR A 224 17.14 37.77 16.73
N PHE A 225 17.94 36.85 17.29
CA PHE A 225 18.50 36.95 18.63
C PHE A 225 20.02 36.67 18.71
N ALA A 226 20.57 35.86 17.81
CA ALA A 226 21.93 35.33 17.93
C ALA A 226 23.05 36.38 17.75
N ASP A 227 22.74 37.50 17.09
CA ASP A 227 23.63 38.65 16.90
C ASP A 227 23.56 39.69 18.04
N ASP A 228 22.73 39.45 19.06
CA ASP A 228 22.61 40.37 20.19
C ASP A 228 23.95 40.49 20.96
N PRO A 229 24.51 41.71 21.10
CA PRO A 229 25.81 41.88 21.75
C PRO A 229 25.86 41.37 23.19
N LEU A 230 24.78 41.54 23.96
CA LEU A 230 24.73 41.15 25.37
C LEU A 230 24.56 39.64 25.54
N LEU A 231 23.75 39.00 24.68
CA LEU A 231 23.69 37.54 24.60
C LEU A 231 25.09 36.96 24.34
N ALA A 232 25.77 37.50 23.34
CA ALA A 232 27.10 37.04 22.96
C ALA A 232 28.15 37.32 24.06
N GLU A 233 28.02 38.41 24.83
CA GLU A 233 28.88 38.68 25.99
C GLU A 233 28.70 37.63 27.10
N TRP A 234 27.47 37.27 27.45
CA TRP A 234 27.20 36.21 28.42
C TRP A 234 27.74 34.86 27.97
N ILE A 235 27.53 34.49 26.71
CA ILE A 235 28.05 33.22 26.17
C ILE A 235 29.59 33.22 26.16
N ARG A 236 30.23 34.34 25.78
CA ARG A 236 31.69 34.49 25.83
C ARG A 236 32.22 34.45 27.26
N TRP A 237 31.49 35.02 28.21
CA TRP A 237 31.85 34.99 29.62
C TRP A 237 31.89 33.55 30.16
N ALA A 238 30.90 32.72 29.82
CA ALA A 238 30.84 31.33 30.30
C ALA A 238 31.69 30.32 29.50
N GLY A 239 31.84 30.51 28.18
CA GLY A 239 32.44 29.51 27.27
C GLY A 239 33.67 29.98 26.47
N GLY A 240 34.09 31.23 26.63
CA GLY A 240 35.19 31.83 25.87
C GLY A 240 34.80 32.29 24.46
N THR A 241 35.77 32.89 23.73
CA THR A 241 35.55 33.52 22.41
C THR A 241 35.12 32.56 21.31
N GLY A 242 35.32 31.25 21.51
CA GLY A 242 34.93 30.20 20.57
C GLY A 242 33.61 29.50 20.87
N ALA A 243 32.84 29.88 21.89
CA ALA A 243 31.61 29.17 22.26
C ALA A 243 30.41 29.45 21.32
N TRP A 244 30.42 30.61 20.66
CA TRP A 244 29.34 31.10 19.80
C TRP A 244 29.92 31.71 18.54
N ALA A 245 29.53 31.20 17.37
CA ALA A 245 30.01 31.72 16.10
C ALA A 245 28.95 31.62 15.00
N TYR A 246 28.93 32.59 14.10
CA TYR A 246 28.20 32.47 12.84
C TYR A 246 28.96 31.57 11.88
N GLY A 247 28.28 30.69 11.15
CA GLY A 247 28.87 29.99 10.01
C GLY A 247 27.84 29.60 8.95
N PRO A 248 28.09 29.87 7.66
CA PRO A 248 27.16 29.55 6.59
C PRO A 248 26.99 28.03 6.41
N ILE A 249 25.83 27.59 5.93
CA ILE A 249 25.60 26.21 5.49
C ILE A 249 26.35 26.02 4.18
N GLU A 250 27.41 25.21 4.16
CA GLU A 250 28.12 24.85 2.92
C GLU A 250 27.17 24.03 2.04
N ARG A 251 26.86 24.55 0.85
CA ARG A 251 26.28 23.73 -0.23
C ARG A 251 27.36 22.72 -0.66
N PRO A 252 27.00 21.49 -1.06
CA PRO A 252 27.93 20.64 -1.78
C PRO A 252 28.25 21.35 -3.12
N GLU A 253 29.39 22.04 -3.18
CA GLU A 253 29.84 22.73 -4.37
C GLU A 253 30.16 21.69 -5.46
N GLN A 254 29.55 21.93 -6.63
CA GLN A 254 29.96 21.38 -7.90
C GLN A 254 31.39 21.86 -8.19
N ASP A 255 32.35 20.95 -8.26
CA ASP A 255 33.72 21.30 -8.64
C ASP A 255 33.79 21.60 -10.17
N PRO A 256 34.19 22.80 -10.60
CA PRO A 256 34.39 23.13 -12.00
C PRO A 256 35.79 22.69 -12.46
N GLY A 257 35.85 22.02 -13.61
CA GLY A 257 37.01 21.23 -14.02
C GLY A 257 38.36 21.95 -14.12
N ARG A 258 39.42 21.14 -14.04
CA ARG A 258 40.74 21.48 -14.62
C ARG A 258 41.48 20.24 -15.15
N THR A 259 41.47 20.18 -16.48
CA THR A 259 42.53 19.73 -17.40
C THR A 259 43.85 19.22 -16.81
N GLY A 260 44.25 18.02 -17.24
CA GLY A 260 45.63 17.52 -17.20
C GLY A 260 45.87 16.51 -18.32
N SER A 261 46.32 16.99 -19.48
CA SER A 261 46.93 16.19 -20.55
C SER A 261 48.28 15.62 -20.08
N GLY A 262 48.55 14.35 -20.38
CA GLY A 262 49.85 13.73 -20.11
C GLY A 262 49.97 12.33 -20.71
N ASP A 263 50.53 12.29 -21.91
CA ASP A 263 50.91 11.14 -22.73
C ASP A 263 51.97 10.24 -22.05
N GLY A 264 52.05 8.95 -22.46
CA GLY A 264 53.29 8.19 -22.31
C GLY A 264 53.22 6.69 -21.93
N THR A 265 53.33 5.86 -22.97
CA THR A 265 54.15 4.62 -23.05
C THR A 265 53.55 3.23 -22.74
N ARG A 266 53.17 2.56 -23.84
CA ARG A 266 53.67 1.26 -24.36
C ARG A 266 54.12 0.18 -23.35
N ARG A 267 53.53 -1.01 -23.50
CA ARG A 267 54.28 -2.23 -23.86
C ARG A 267 53.42 -3.21 -24.67
N GLN A 268 53.94 -3.51 -25.86
CA GLN A 268 53.55 -4.60 -26.76
C GLN A 268 53.92 -5.96 -26.16
N GLY A 269 53.16 -6.99 -26.54
CA GLY A 269 53.53 -8.40 -26.41
C GLY A 269 52.55 -9.25 -27.23
N THR A 270 52.90 -9.46 -28.49
CA THR A 270 52.15 -10.19 -29.52
C THR A 270 52.35 -11.71 -29.45
N ASP A 271 51.40 -12.39 -30.09
CA ASP A 271 51.48 -13.70 -30.78
C ASP A 271 51.37 -15.02 -29.99
N GLY A 272 50.34 -15.79 -30.37
CA GLY A 272 50.63 -16.97 -31.19
C GLY A 272 49.90 -18.29 -30.90
N ARG A 273 48.96 -18.60 -31.81
CA ARG A 273 48.71 -19.93 -32.46
C ARG A 273 47.58 -20.86 -31.98
N ARG A 274 46.67 -21.03 -32.96
CA ARG A 274 45.73 -22.11 -33.31
C ARG A 274 46.24 -23.56 -33.13
N SER A 275 45.32 -24.46 -32.76
CA SER A 275 45.12 -25.81 -33.36
C SER A 275 43.75 -26.34 -32.89
N ALA A 276 42.75 -26.52 -33.76
CA ALA A 276 42.48 -27.62 -34.70
C ALA A 276 41.73 -28.82 -34.06
N SER A 277 40.46 -29.00 -34.47
CA SER A 277 39.66 -30.21 -34.29
C SER A 277 40.24 -31.43 -35.04
N PRO A 278 39.77 -32.65 -34.71
CA PRO A 278 39.38 -33.57 -35.77
C PRO A 278 38.05 -34.32 -35.52
N LYS A 279 37.43 -34.76 -36.62
CA LYS A 279 36.20 -35.57 -36.71
C LYS A 279 36.52 -37.07 -36.91
N LEU A 280 35.82 -37.94 -36.14
CA LEU A 280 35.12 -39.25 -36.46
C LEU A 280 35.87 -40.39 -37.22
N PRO A 281 35.41 -41.68 -37.28
CA PRO A 281 34.19 -42.35 -36.77
C PRO A 281 34.35 -43.78 -36.14
N GLY A 282 33.29 -44.28 -35.48
CA GLY A 282 32.78 -45.65 -35.62
C GLY A 282 33.28 -46.79 -34.72
N ALA A 283 32.42 -47.30 -33.82
CA ALA A 283 32.28 -48.74 -33.54
C ALA A 283 31.01 -49.02 -32.71
N LYS A 284 30.17 -49.94 -33.22
CA LYS A 284 29.01 -50.51 -32.54
C LYS A 284 29.46 -51.32 -31.33
N GLY A 285 28.93 -51.01 -30.15
CA GLY A 285 29.12 -51.82 -28.95
C GLY A 285 28.06 -51.48 -27.93
N ARG A 286 27.09 -52.38 -27.73
CA ARG A 286 26.06 -52.29 -26.70
C ARG A 286 26.73 -52.22 -25.33
N PHE A 287 26.80 -51.03 -24.75
CA PHE A 287 27.04 -50.83 -23.33
C PHE A 287 25.81 -50.14 -22.74
N TRP A 288 24.94 -50.91 -22.10
CA TRP A 288 24.02 -50.36 -21.11
C TRP A 288 24.86 -49.78 -19.98
N ARG A 289 25.10 -48.45 -20.01
CA ARG A 289 25.68 -47.74 -18.87
C ARG A 289 24.73 -47.89 -17.69
N ARG A 290 25.26 -48.43 -16.58
CA ARG A 290 24.62 -48.55 -15.26
C ARG A 290 24.26 -47.20 -14.58
N GLY A 291 24.07 -46.12 -15.34
CA GLY A 291 23.86 -44.75 -14.82
C GLY A 291 22.57 -44.05 -15.23
N HIS A 292 21.78 -44.56 -16.20
CA HIS A 292 20.56 -43.89 -16.67
C HIS A 292 19.30 -44.65 -16.24
N ARG A 293 19.02 -44.68 -14.93
CA ARG A 293 17.66 -45.00 -14.47
C ARG A 293 16.89 -43.68 -14.34
N PRO A 294 15.74 -43.53 -15.03
CA PRO A 294 14.90 -42.34 -14.88
C PRO A 294 14.48 -42.18 -13.43
N LEU A 295 14.31 -40.92 -13.01
CA LEU A 295 13.99 -40.57 -11.63
C LEU A 295 12.55 -41.00 -11.27
N LEU A 296 11.61 -40.93 -12.21
CA LEU A 296 10.21 -41.34 -12.05
C LEU A 296 9.93 -42.76 -12.58
N PRO A 297 8.94 -43.48 -12.02
CA PRO A 297 8.51 -44.78 -12.51
C PRO A 297 7.78 -44.69 -13.87
N PRO A 298 7.81 -45.75 -14.70
CA PRO A 298 7.25 -45.76 -16.05
C PRO A 298 5.76 -45.40 -16.12
N GLU A 299 4.98 -45.77 -15.12
CA GLU A 299 3.54 -45.54 -15.04
C GLU A 299 3.21 -44.04 -14.91
N LEU A 300 4.07 -43.29 -14.21
CA LEU A 300 3.97 -41.82 -14.09
C LEU A 300 4.48 -41.09 -15.33
N LEU A 301 5.52 -41.62 -15.97
CA LEU A 301 5.99 -41.10 -17.25
C LEU A 301 4.96 -41.27 -18.38
N ALA A 302 4.14 -42.33 -18.30
CA ALA A 302 3.02 -42.56 -19.19
C ALA A 302 1.82 -41.62 -18.94
N ALA A 303 1.66 -41.12 -17.70
CA ALA A 303 0.65 -40.13 -17.33
C ALA A 303 1.06 -38.68 -17.69
N ALA A 304 2.33 -38.44 -18.02
CA ALA A 304 2.84 -37.11 -18.34
C ALA A 304 2.33 -36.60 -19.71
N PRO A 305 2.02 -35.30 -19.85
CA PRO A 305 1.59 -34.71 -21.13
C PRO A 305 2.68 -34.86 -22.20
N ALA A 306 2.32 -35.18 -23.46
CA ALA A 306 3.31 -35.42 -24.53
C ALA A 306 4.26 -34.21 -24.73
N PRO A 307 5.59 -34.43 -24.88
CA PRO A 307 6.60 -33.38 -24.68
C PRO A 307 6.62 -32.29 -25.77
N ASP A 308 6.00 -32.55 -26.92
CA ASP A 308 6.00 -31.67 -28.10
C ASP A 308 4.63 -31.60 -28.78
N ALA A 309 3.54 -31.85 -28.06
CA ALA A 309 2.21 -31.67 -28.63
C ALA A 309 1.98 -30.16 -28.88
N VAL A 310 2.20 -29.72 -30.12
CA VAL A 310 1.56 -28.52 -30.64
C VAL A 310 0.07 -28.78 -30.52
N ARG A 311 -0.55 -28.29 -29.44
CA ARG A 311 -2.00 -28.33 -29.30
C ARG A 311 -2.54 -27.33 -30.29
N ASP A 312 -2.91 -27.81 -31.48
CA ASP A 312 -3.69 -27.04 -32.43
C ASP A 312 -5.06 -26.76 -31.80
N ARG A 313 -5.20 -25.58 -31.18
CA ARG A 313 -6.48 -25.10 -30.64
C ARG A 313 -7.29 -24.45 -31.75
N GLY A 314 -7.65 -25.24 -32.76
CA GLY A 314 -8.49 -24.79 -33.86
C GLY A 314 -7.87 -23.68 -34.71
N GLY A 315 -6.54 -23.59 -34.81
CA GLY A 315 -5.81 -22.52 -35.52
C GLY A 315 -5.09 -21.52 -34.61
N LEU A 316 -5.36 -21.52 -33.29
CA LEU A 316 -4.54 -20.80 -32.30
C LEU A 316 -3.40 -21.72 -31.85
N THR A 317 -2.28 -21.71 -32.58
CA THR A 317 -1.13 -22.55 -32.20
C THR A 317 -0.33 -21.87 -31.08
N TYR A 318 -0.29 -22.51 -29.91
CA TYR A 318 0.66 -22.17 -28.84
C TYR A 318 1.74 -23.25 -28.77
N ARG A 319 3.02 -22.85 -28.71
CA ARG A 319 4.07 -23.71 -28.16
C ARG A 319 4.14 -23.42 -26.66
N ALA A 320 3.90 -24.44 -25.84
CA ALA A 320 3.86 -24.35 -24.38
C ALA A 320 5.20 -23.91 -23.72
N ALA A 321 6.26 -23.72 -24.50
CA ALA A 321 7.63 -23.52 -24.02
C ALA A 321 8.00 -22.07 -23.65
N GLU A 322 7.12 -21.09 -23.86
CA GLU A 322 7.50 -19.66 -23.89
C GLU A 322 6.85 -18.70 -22.87
N PRO A 323 5.82 -19.03 -22.05
CA PRO A 323 5.23 -18.04 -21.14
C PRO A 323 6.09 -17.56 -19.97
N GLY A 324 7.17 -18.24 -19.59
CA GLY A 324 7.94 -17.95 -18.36
C GLY A 324 8.43 -16.51 -18.23
N GLU A 325 8.98 -15.90 -19.29
CA GLU A 325 9.37 -14.49 -19.26
C GLU A 325 8.22 -13.51 -19.55
N LEU A 326 7.09 -14.02 -20.05
CA LEU A 326 5.95 -13.21 -20.51
C LEU A 326 4.86 -13.04 -19.45
N ALA A 327 4.80 -13.91 -18.44
CA ALA A 327 3.86 -13.81 -17.33
C ALA A 327 4.52 -13.14 -16.11
N ARG A 328 4.03 -11.96 -15.70
CA ARG A 328 4.36 -11.35 -14.40
C ARG A 328 3.15 -11.47 -13.48
N VAL A 329 3.37 -12.06 -12.31
CA VAL A 329 2.34 -12.30 -11.29
C VAL A 329 2.58 -11.31 -10.16
N TYR A 330 1.58 -10.56 -9.72
CA TYR A 330 1.74 -9.54 -8.68
C TYR A 330 1.05 -10.00 -7.42
N THR A 331 1.67 -9.85 -6.25
CA THR A 331 0.98 -10.04 -4.97
C THR A 331 -0.06 -8.94 -4.81
N GLN A 332 -1.34 -9.31 -4.68
CA GLN A 332 -2.34 -8.41 -4.14
C GLN A 332 -2.65 -8.91 -2.74
N GLN A 333 -1.99 -8.36 -1.73
CA GLN A 333 -2.35 -8.63 -0.35
C GLN A 333 -3.67 -7.89 -0.09
N ARG A 334 -4.80 -8.59 -0.23
CA ARG A 334 -6.05 -8.17 0.41
C ARG A 334 -5.84 -8.38 1.90
N LEU A 335 -5.37 -7.34 2.59
CA LEU A 335 -5.58 -7.22 4.02
C LEU A 335 -7.10 -7.21 4.23
N ASP A 336 -7.58 -8.25 4.89
CA ASP A 336 -8.97 -8.40 5.29
C ASP A 336 -9.25 -7.37 6.38
N THR A 337 -9.55 -6.12 6.01
CA THR A 337 -10.10 -5.13 6.95
C THR A 337 -11.62 -5.24 6.96
N THR A 338 -12.11 -6.34 7.53
CA THR A 338 -13.51 -6.39 8.01
C THR A 338 -13.70 -5.60 9.32
N ALA A 339 -12.65 -4.93 9.82
CA ALA A 339 -12.74 -3.85 10.80
C ALA A 339 -12.94 -2.44 10.17
N ASP A 340 -12.94 -2.29 8.83
CA ASP A 340 -13.01 -0.98 8.14
C ASP A 340 -14.42 -0.58 7.65
N ARG A 341 -15.50 -1.21 8.15
CA ARG A 341 -16.86 -0.87 7.71
C ARG A 341 -17.67 0.05 8.62
N ASP A 342 -17.21 0.35 9.83
CA ASP A 342 -17.90 1.31 10.70
C ASP A 342 -16.94 2.39 11.24
N ALA A 343 -17.23 3.65 10.85
CA ALA A 343 -16.67 4.93 11.31
C ALA A 343 -15.32 5.44 10.72
N GLN A 344 -15.42 6.45 9.85
CA GLN A 344 -14.49 7.56 9.59
C GLN A 344 -12.98 7.26 9.64
N ALA A 345 -12.44 6.88 8.48
CA ALA A 345 -11.01 6.69 8.25
C ALA A 345 -10.21 8.02 8.23
N PRO A 346 -9.06 8.12 8.92
CA PRO A 346 -8.00 9.04 8.53
C PRO A 346 -7.30 8.50 7.27
N ALA A 347 -7.02 9.38 6.32
CA ALA A 347 -6.34 9.04 5.06
C ALA A 347 -5.03 8.26 5.30
N GLY A 348 -5.10 6.96 5.04
CA GLY A 348 -3.99 6.03 5.16
C GLY A 348 -2.91 6.22 4.08
N PRO A 349 -1.74 5.59 4.27
CA PRO A 349 -0.59 5.72 3.38
C PRO A 349 -0.92 5.23 1.97
N LEU A 350 -0.30 5.89 0.99
CA LEU A 350 -0.20 5.51 -0.42
C LEU A 350 -0.54 4.03 -0.69
N ARG A 351 -1.70 3.79 -1.34
CA ARG A 351 -2.02 2.49 -1.94
C ARG A 351 -1.07 2.24 -3.12
N VAL A 352 0.13 1.73 -2.83
CA VAL A 352 1.01 1.14 -3.84
C VAL A 352 0.69 -0.36 -3.91
N THR A 353 0.19 -0.78 -5.07
CA THR A 353 0.03 -2.19 -5.42
C THR A 353 1.37 -2.92 -5.36
N GLY A 354 1.33 -4.17 -4.88
CA GLY A 354 2.48 -4.96 -4.41
C GLY A 354 3.56 -5.27 -5.45
N GLN A 355 4.70 -5.77 -4.97
CA GLN A 355 5.87 -6.06 -5.80
C GLN A 355 5.57 -7.11 -6.90
N PRO A 356 6.13 -6.96 -8.12
CA PRO A 356 6.07 -7.99 -9.14
C PRO A 356 6.91 -9.21 -8.74
N VAL A 357 6.31 -10.41 -8.80
CA VAL A 357 7.01 -11.70 -8.62
C VAL A 357 6.93 -12.54 -9.90
N SER A 358 7.99 -13.26 -10.23
CA SER A 358 7.95 -14.22 -11.35
C SER A 358 7.31 -15.53 -10.88
N VAL A 359 6.75 -16.32 -11.81
CA VAL A 359 6.14 -17.62 -11.44
C VAL A 359 7.17 -18.60 -10.91
N GLU A 360 8.41 -18.52 -11.38
CA GLU A 360 9.55 -19.31 -10.91
C GLU A 360 9.83 -19.01 -9.44
N ARG A 361 9.88 -17.72 -9.07
CA ARG A 361 10.06 -17.31 -7.67
C ARG A 361 8.88 -17.71 -6.83
N LEU A 362 7.66 -17.48 -7.33
CA LEU A 362 6.42 -17.84 -6.63
C LEU A 362 6.36 -19.33 -6.28
N LEU A 363 6.66 -20.21 -7.24
CA LEU A 363 6.64 -21.65 -7.04
C LEU A 363 7.87 -22.16 -6.27
N ALA A 364 9.00 -21.48 -6.35
CA ALA A 364 10.17 -21.79 -5.51
C ALA A 364 10.03 -21.28 -4.07
N ASP A 365 9.15 -20.31 -3.82
CA ASP A 365 8.93 -19.72 -2.50
C ASP A 365 8.26 -20.74 -1.56
N PRO A 366 8.97 -21.19 -0.51
CA PRO A 366 8.42 -22.12 0.46
C PRO A 366 7.44 -21.46 1.44
N THR A 367 7.36 -20.12 1.50
CA THR A 367 6.42 -19.39 2.38
C THR A 367 5.01 -19.32 1.80
N VAL A 368 4.86 -19.49 0.49
CA VAL A 368 3.56 -19.41 -0.19
C VAL A 368 2.95 -20.80 -0.29
N ARG A 369 2.17 -21.22 0.71
CA ARG A 369 1.69 -22.59 0.80
C ARG A 369 0.68 -22.98 -0.28
N HIS A 370 -0.33 -22.16 -0.51
CA HIS A 370 -1.28 -22.31 -1.62
C HIS A 370 -1.35 -21.01 -2.41
N ILE A 371 -1.52 -21.11 -3.73
CA ILE A 371 -1.49 -19.96 -4.63
C ILE A 371 -2.86 -19.83 -5.27
N VAL A 372 -3.41 -18.62 -5.26
CA VAL A 372 -4.58 -18.25 -6.06
C VAL A 372 -4.13 -17.20 -7.07
N VAL A 373 -4.22 -17.51 -8.36
CA VAL A 373 -3.94 -16.56 -9.44
C VAL A 373 -5.24 -15.99 -9.98
N THR A 374 -5.52 -14.72 -9.66
CA THR A 374 -6.64 -13.93 -10.19
C THR A 374 -6.19 -13.05 -11.35
N GLY A 375 -7.15 -12.50 -12.10
CA GLY A 375 -6.86 -11.55 -13.18
C GLY A 375 -7.93 -11.55 -14.25
N GLU A 376 -7.89 -10.53 -15.11
CA GLU A 376 -8.90 -10.34 -16.14
C GLU A 376 -9.02 -11.52 -17.11
N ALA A 377 -10.16 -11.60 -17.80
CA ALA A 377 -10.38 -12.62 -18.81
C ALA A 377 -9.36 -12.47 -19.95
N GLY A 378 -8.71 -13.56 -20.34
CA GLY A 378 -7.71 -13.55 -21.41
C GLY A 378 -6.32 -13.02 -21.00
N VAL A 379 -6.08 -12.73 -19.71
CA VAL A 379 -4.78 -12.27 -19.20
C VAL A 379 -3.69 -13.37 -19.18
N GLY A 380 -4.04 -14.62 -19.47
CA GLY A 380 -3.08 -15.73 -19.64
C GLY A 380 -2.98 -16.72 -18.47
N LYS A 381 -3.98 -16.80 -17.59
CA LYS A 381 -3.96 -17.68 -16.40
C LYS A 381 -3.78 -19.17 -16.76
N SER A 382 -4.59 -19.71 -17.67
CA SER A 382 -4.46 -21.11 -18.10
C SER A 382 -3.13 -21.36 -18.84
N SER A 383 -2.67 -20.39 -19.63
CA SER A 383 -1.36 -20.45 -20.29
C SER A 383 -0.19 -20.47 -19.30
N LEU A 384 -0.34 -19.80 -18.14
CA LEU A 384 0.63 -19.86 -17.05
C LEU A 384 0.69 -21.27 -16.45
N LEU A 385 -0.45 -21.87 -16.11
CA LEU A 385 -0.52 -23.23 -15.56
C LEU A 385 0.03 -24.26 -16.57
N GLU A 386 -0.25 -24.09 -17.85
CA GLU A 386 0.31 -24.93 -18.93
C GLU A 386 1.83 -24.80 -19.04
N TYR A 387 2.37 -23.58 -18.90
CA TYR A 387 3.81 -23.36 -18.89
C TYR A 387 4.49 -24.06 -17.73
N VAL A 388 3.91 -23.96 -16.53
CA VAL A 388 4.41 -24.64 -15.34
C VAL A 388 4.38 -26.15 -15.55
N GLU A 389 3.25 -26.69 -16.03
CA GLU A 389 3.09 -28.11 -16.34
C GLU A 389 4.15 -28.60 -17.34
N ALA A 390 4.26 -27.93 -18.49
CA ALA A 390 5.16 -28.33 -19.57
C ALA A 390 6.64 -28.23 -19.17
N THR A 391 7.03 -27.16 -18.49
CA THR A 391 8.42 -26.91 -18.09
C THR A 391 8.87 -27.89 -17.02
N ALA A 392 8.04 -28.17 -16.01
CA ALA A 392 8.36 -29.17 -15.00
C ALA A 392 8.41 -30.58 -15.61
N TRP A 393 7.41 -30.99 -16.39
CA TRP A 393 7.41 -32.34 -16.99
C TRP A 393 8.56 -32.56 -17.97
N ARG A 394 9.01 -31.53 -18.69
CA ARG A 394 10.21 -31.60 -19.55
C ARG A 394 11.45 -31.96 -18.73
N TRP A 395 11.62 -31.35 -17.56
CA TRP A 395 12.73 -31.67 -16.66
C TRP A 395 12.58 -33.08 -16.06
N TRP A 396 11.43 -33.39 -15.48
CA TRP A 396 11.18 -34.68 -14.81
C TRP A 396 11.34 -35.90 -15.73
N ARG A 397 11.10 -35.73 -17.04
CA ARG A 397 11.35 -36.77 -18.05
C ARG A 397 12.82 -36.96 -18.39
N GLY A 398 13.60 -35.89 -18.34
CA GLY A 398 15.05 -35.93 -18.59
C GLY A 398 15.86 -36.31 -17.36
N ALA A 399 15.32 -36.10 -16.15
CA ALA A 399 15.99 -36.33 -14.88
C ALA A 399 16.30 -37.81 -14.62
N THR A 400 17.54 -38.06 -14.20
CA THR A 400 18.03 -39.38 -13.79
C THR A 400 18.17 -39.45 -12.28
N ARG A 401 18.41 -40.64 -11.71
CA ARG A 401 18.69 -40.77 -10.26
C ARG A 401 19.92 -39.99 -9.76
N ALA A 402 20.76 -39.46 -10.66
CA ALA A 402 21.88 -38.58 -10.30
C ALA A 402 21.44 -37.11 -10.12
N ASP A 403 20.30 -36.74 -10.71
CA ASP A 403 19.71 -35.42 -10.64
C ASP A 403 18.71 -35.43 -9.45
N GLY A 404 19.07 -34.78 -8.34
CA GLY A 404 18.16 -34.65 -7.19
C GLY A 404 16.91 -33.82 -7.54
N PRO A 405 15.76 -34.03 -6.87
CA PRO A 405 14.51 -33.33 -7.18
C PRO A 405 14.58 -31.80 -7.00
N ASP A 406 15.52 -31.31 -6.19
CA ASP A 406 15.78 -29.88 -5.99
C ASP A 406 16.38 -29.19 -7.22
N GLY A 407 16.89 -29.96 -8.19
CA GLY A 407 17.42 -29.44 -9.46
C GLY A 407 16.33 -29.11 -10.50
N ALA A 408 15.06 -29.35 -10.18
CA ALA A 408 13.93 -29.03 -11.04
C ALA A 408 13.69 -27.51 -11.16
N PRO A 409 13.16 -27.02 -12.30
CA PRO A 409 13.04 -25.59 -12.59
C PRO A 409 12.14 -24.80 -11.62
N PHE A 410 11.26 -25.47 -10.88
CA PHE A 410 10.36 -24.87 -9.88
C PHE A 410 10.53 -25.51 -8.50
N GLY A 411 11.74 -26.00 -8.19
CA GLY A 411 11.99 -26.82 -7.01
C GLY A 411 11.34 -28.20 -7.11
N PRO A 412 11.25 -28.96 -6.01
CA PRO A 412 10.87 -30.38 -6.03
C PRO A 412 9.37 -30.62 -6.25
N LEU A 413 8.70 -29.80 -7.06
CA LEU A 413 7.28 -29.85 -7.37
C LEU A 413 6.99 -30.72 -8.60
N LEU A 414 6.13 -31.71 -8.42
CA LEU A 414 5.57 -32.54 -9.49
C LEU A 414 4.16 -32.02 -9.85
N PRO A 415 3.96 -31.43 -11.04
CA PRO A 415 2.70 -30.78 -11.38
C PRO A 415 1.61 -31.80 -11.77
N LEU A 416 0.41 -31.58 -11.24
CA LEU A 416 -0.83 -32.25 -11.64
C LEU A 416 -1.87 -31.19 -11.98
N ARG A 417 -2.19 -31.01 -13.26
CA ARG A 417 -3.21 -30.05 -13.70
C ARG A 417 -4.58 -30.70 -13.83
N ILE A 418 -5.61 -30.09 -13.26
CA ILE A 418 -7.01 -30.52 -13.31
C ILE A 418 -7.85 -29.28 -13.64
N ALA A 419 -8.81 -29.38 -14.55
CA ALA A 419 -9.76 -28.27 -14.74
C ALA A 419 -10.79 -28.27 -13.60
N ALA A 420 -11.17 -27.11 -13.07
CA ALA A 420 -12.07 -27.03 -11.91
C ALA A 420 -13.41 -27.74 -12.14
N ARG A 421 -13.91 -27.73 -13.38
CA ARG A 421 -15.11 -28.47 -13.78
C ARG A 421 -15.01 -29.99 -13.64
N GLU A 422 -13.81 -30.56 -13.69
CA GLU A 422 -13.60 -32.00 -13.51
C GLU A 422 -13.79 -32.43 -12.04
N LEU A 423 -13.80 -31.46 -11.12
CA LEU A 423 -14.08 -31.71 -9.71
C LEU A 423 -15.59 -31.78 -9.41
N VAL A 424 -16.45 -31.38 -10.34
CA VAL A 424 -17.91 -31.41 -10.16
C VAL A 424 -18.40 -32.86 -10.07
N GLY A 425 -19.23 -33.17 -9.07
CA GLY A 425 -19.70 -34.53 -8.81
C GLY A 425 -18.68 -35.48 -8.16
N HIS A 426 -17.48 -34.99 -7.84
CA HIS A 426 -16.41 -35.74 -7.17
C HIS A 426 -16.24 -35.34 -5.70
N ASP A 427 -15.93 -36.29 -4.82
CA ASP A 427 -15.77 -36.05 -3.37
C ASP A 427 -14.35 -35.62 -2.97
N SER A 428 -13.40 -35.74 -3.89
CA SER A 428 -11.98 -35.52 -3.65
C SER A 428 -11.23 -35.30 -4.97
N ILE A 429 -10.09 -34.61 -4.90
CA ILE A 429 -9.19 -34.41 -6.06
C ILE A 429 -8.71 -35.76 -6.62
N ALA A 430 -8.46 -36.75 -5.76
CA ALA A 430 -8.02 -38.09 -6.17
C ALA A 430 -9.11 -38.84 -6.97
N SER A 431 -10.38 -38.66 -6.61
CA SER A 431 -11.49 -39.28 -7.36
C SER A 431 -11.70 -38.67 -8.75
N ALA A 432 -11.37 -37.37 -8.92
CA ALA A 432 -11.45 -36.66 -10.19
C ALA A 432 -10.22 -36.91 -11.10
N ALA A 433 -9.09 -37.31 -10.51
CA ALA A 433 -7.85 -37.54 -11.25
C ALA A 433 -7.89 -38.84 -12.09
N GLY A 434 -7.31 -38.80 -13.29
CA GLY A 434 -7.14 -40.00 -14.14
C GLY A 434 -6.29 -41.09 -13.46
N PRO A 435 -6.35 -42.36 -13.92
CA PRO A 435 -5.80 -43.51 -13.19
C PRO A 435 -4.34 -43.39 -12.73
N GLY A 436 -3.46 -42.81 -13.55
CA GLY A 436 -2.05 -42.58 -13.19
C GLY A 436 -1.83 -41.44 -12.18
N ALA A 437 -2.64 -40.39 -12.23
CA ALA A 437 -2.61 -39.27 -11.29
C ALA A 437 -3.28 -39.62 -9.96
N ARG A 438 -4.33 -40.45 -9.99
CA ARG A 438 -4.95 -41.03 -8.80
C ARG A 438 -3.97 -41.92 -8.03
N ALA A 439 -3.25 -42.81 -8.73
CA ALA A 439 -2.21 -43.63 -8.11
C ALA A 439 -1.12 -42.78 -7.42
N LEU A 440 -0.74 -41.63 -7.99
CA LEU A 440 0.18 -40.67 -7.36
C LEU A 440 -0.40 -40.05 -6.10
N LEU A 441 -1.65 -39.58 -6.16
CA LEU A 441 -2.33 -38.93 -5.05
C LEU A 441 -2.59 -39.90 -3.88
N ASP A 442 -2.85 -41.17 -4.19
CA ASP A 442 -3.14 -42.24 -3.23
C ASP A 442 -1.86 -42.84 -2.60
N ALA A 443 -0.76 -42.99 -3.37
CA ALA A 443 0.43 -43.73 -2.94
C ALA A 443 1.58 -42.88 -2.36
N GLY A 444 1.60 -41.56 -2.57
CA GLY A 444 2.73 -40.72 -2.18
C GLY A 444 3.64 -40.34 -3.36
N PRO A 445 4.52 -39.32 -3.20
CA PRO A 445 5.46 -38.96 -4.25
C PRO A 445 6.44 -40.12 -4.48
N PRO A 446 6.68 -40.54 -5.73
CA PRO A 446 7.53 -41.70 -6.05
C PRO A 446 9.02 -41.49 -5.70
N VAL A 447 9.40 -40.25 -5.40
CA VAL A 447 10.77 -39.80 -5.14
C VAL A 447 10.79 -39.09 -3.78
N PRO A 448 11.63 -39.53 -2.83
CA PRO A 448 11.80 -38.83 -1.55
C PRO A 448 12.17 -37.35 -1.76
N GLY A 449 11.47 -36.45 -1.06
CA GLY A 449 11.67 -35.00 -1.18
C GLY A 449 10.83 -34.30 -2.25
N ALA A 450 10.20 -35.04 -3.18
CA ALA A 450 9.26 -34.46 -4.13
C ALA A 450 7.90 -34.16 -3.48
N ARG A 451 7.26 -33.06 -3.89
CA ARG A 451 5.94 -32.61 -3.44
C ARG A 451 4.99 -32.53 -4.64
N VAL A 452 3.69 -32.76 -4.43
CA VAL A 452 2.70 -32.65 -5.52
C VAL A 452 2.16 -31.23 -5.59
N LEU A 453 2.24 -30.60 -6.75
CA LEU A 453 1.61 -29.33 -7.06
C LEU A 453 0.32 -29.60 -7.83
N VAL A 454 -0.83 -29.50 -7.15
CA VAL A 454 -2.14 -29.62 -7.81
C VAL A 454 -2.55 -28.26 -8.36
N MET A 455 -2.64 -28.16 -9.67
CA MET A 455 -3.00 -26.95 -10.39
C MET A 455 -4.45 -27.05 -10.85
N VAL A 456 -5.34 -26.30 -10.23
CA VAL A 456 -6.77 -26.28 -10.57
C VAL A 456 -7.05 -25.07 -11.44
N ASP A 457 -7.33 -25.33 -12.71
CA ASP A 457 -7.49 -24.29 -13.73
C ASP A 457 -8.95 -23.87 -13.89
N ALA A 458 -9.17 -22.57 -14.06
CA ALA A 458 -10.43 -21.94 -14.41
C ALA A 458 -11.57 -22.24 -13.43
N LEU A 459 -11.36 -21.94 -12.15
CA LEU A 459 -12.37 -22.07 -11.10
C LEU A 459 -13.66 -21.33 -11.47
N ASP A 460 -13.53 -20.15 -12.09
CA ASP A 460 -14.65 -19.35 -12.56
C ASP A 460 -15.54 -20.07 -13.59
N GLU A 461 -15.06 -21.12 -14.27
CA GLU A 461 -15.88 -21.91 -15.20
C GLU A 461 -16.90 -22.83 -14.50
N VAL A 462 -16.80 -23.03 -13.18
CA VAL A 462 -17.83 -23.72 -12.39
C VAL A 462 -18.98 -22.74 -12.13
N THR A 463 -20.01 -22.80 -12.96
CA THR A 463 -21.08 -21.79 -12.98
C THR A 463 -22.29 -22.12 -12.10
N GLY A 464 -22.50 -23.39 -11.73
CA GLY A 464 -23.59 -23.82 -10.85
C GLY A 464 -23.31 -23.47 -9.39
N PRO A 465 -24.26 -22.88 -8.62
CA PRO A 465 -24.02 -22.53 -7.21
C PRO A 465 -23.76 -23.74 -6.31
N GLU A 466 -24.42 -24.87 -6.59
CA GLU A 466 -24.23 -26.12 -5.85
C GLU A 466 -22.89 -26.77 -6.21
N ASP A 467 -22.59 -26.86 -7.51
CA ASP A 467 -21.31 -27.34 -8.02
C ASP A 467 -20.15 -26.49 -7.48
N TRP A 468 -20.28 -25.16 -7.46
CA TRP A 468 -19.29 -24.25 -6.92
C TRP A 468 -19.05 -24.53 -5.43
N ARG A 469 -20.12 -24.68 -4.64
CA ARG A 469 -20.01 -25.00 -3.21
C ARG A 469 -19.29 -26.33 -3.00
N GLN A 470 -19.67 -27.36 -3.75
CA GLN A 470 -19.05 -28.68 -3.69
C GLN A 470 -17.57 -28.62 -4.06
N VAL A 471 -17.23 -27.98 -5.19
CA VAL A 471 -15.83 -27.83 -5.63
C VAL A 471 -15.02 -27.07 -4.60
N MET A 472 -15.57 -25.99 -4.02
CA MET A 472 -14.91 -25.25 -2.94
C MET A 472 -14.71 -26.10 -1.68
N GLU A 473 -15.67 -26.96 -1.32
CA GLU A 473 -15.51 -27.91 -0.21
C GLU A 473 -14.35 -28.90 -0.48
N VAL A 474 -14.27 -29.46 -1.69
CA VAL A 474 -13.17 -30.35 -2.11
C VAL A 474 -11.82 -29.62 -2.05
N LEU A 475 -11.75 -28.38 -2.52
CA LEU A 475 -10.51 -27.59 -2.52
C LEU A 475 -10.09 -27.19 -1.10
N LEU A 476 -11.03 -26.80 -0.23
CA LEU A 476 -10.76 -26.47 1.16
C LEU A 476 -10.36 -27.70 1.97
N ALA A 477 -10.99 -28.85 1.73
CA ALA A 477 -10.58 -30.12 2.32
C ALA A 477 -9.15 -30.47 1.89
N ALA A 478 -8.82 -30.37 0.60
CA ALA A 478 -7.48 -30.62 0.09
C ALA A 478 -6.43 -29.64 0.65
N ALA A 479 -6.78 -28.36 0.82
CA ALA A 479 -5.89 -27.37 1.43
C ALA A 479 -5.65 -27.66 2.92
N ARG A 480 -6.69 -28.10 3.65
CA ARG A 480 -6.62 -28.40 5.09
C ARG A 480 -5.97 -29.75 5.38
N GLU A 481 -6.18 -30.78 4.58
CA GLU A 481 -5.54 -32.10 4.77
C GLU A 481 -4.01 -32.01 4.73
N SER A 482 -3.46 -31.03 3.98
CA SER A 482 -2.04 -30.70 3.99
C SER A 482 -1.51 -30.19 5.35
N THR A 483 -2.36 -29.95 6.38
CA THR A 483 -1.99 -29.37 7.70
C THR A 483 -1.82 -30.39 8.83
N SER A 484 -2.38 -31.59 8.72
CA SER A 484 -2.70 -32.40 9.91
C SER A 484 -2.41 -33.90 9.72
N GLY A 485 -1.14 -34.30 9.67
CA GLY A 485 -0.76 -35.72 9.78
C GLY A 485 0.58 -36.10 9.11
N PRO A 486 1.11 -37.32 9.33
CA PRO A 486 2.31 -37.84 8.67
C PRO A 486 2.08 -38.23 7.19
N GLY A 487 1.19 -37.52 6.50
CA GLY A 487 0.81 -37.69 5.10
C GLY A 487 1.33 -36.56 4.20
N MET A 488 1.42 -36.87 2.90
CA MET A 488 1.96 -36.06 1.79
C MET A 488 1.71 -34.55 1.88
N GLU A 489 2.77 -33.74 1.77
CA GLU A 489 2.68 -32.28 1.61
C GLU A 489 2.21 -31.93 0.17
N ARG A 490 0.98 -31.41 0.04
CA ARG A 490 0.36 -31.02 -1.25
C ARG A 490 0.22 -29.50 -1.33
N ARG A 491 0.69 -28.93 -2.44
CA ARG A 491 0.57 -27.50 -2.77
C ARG A 491 -0.55 -27.30 -3.79
N LEU A 492 -1.37 -26.26 -3.61
CA LEU A 492 -2.45 -25.93 -4.55
C LEU A 492 -2.08 -24.66 -5.34
N LEU A 493 -2.36 -24.66 -6.63
CA LEU A 493 -2.30 -23.49 -7.51
C LEU A 493 -3.65 -23.35 -8.23
N LEU A 494 -4.48 -22.41 -7.79
CA LEU A 494 -5.83 -22.18 -8.31
C LEU A 494 -5.80 -21.02 -9.31
N SER A 495 -6.54 -21.09 -10.41
CA SER A 495 -6.71 -19.98 -11.34
C SER A 495 -8.19 -19.54 -11.41
N ALA A 496 -8.45 -18.24 -11.29
CA ALA A 496 -9.82 -17.68 -11.31
C ALA A 496 -9.84 -16.25 -11.90
N ARG A 497 -10.99 -15.73 -12.33
CA ARG A 497 -11.12 -14.30 -12.71
C ARG A 497 -11.12 -13.40 -11.49
N SER A 498 -12.01 -13.71 -10.55
CA SER A 498 -12.10 -13.13 -9.22
C SER A 498 -12.56 -14.20 -8.23
N LEU A 499 -12.48 -13.90 -6.93
CA LEU A 499 -13.08 -14.73 -5.89
C LEU A 499 -14.02 -13.87 -5.05
N HIS A 500 -15.19 -14.41 -4.73
CA HIS A 500 -16.08 -13.81 -3.74
C HIS A 500 -15.41 -13.77 -2.36
N ASP A 501 -15.72 -12.75 -1.56
CA ASP A 501 -15.07 -12.52 -0.26
C ASP A 501 -15.21 -13.70 0.72
N SER A 502 -16.29 -14.50 0.63
CA SER A 502 -16.46 -15.73 1.42
C SER A 502 -15.52 -16.86 0.98
N ALA A 503 -15.38 -17.07 -0.34
CA ALA A 503 -14.48 -18.08 -0.91
C ALA A 503 -13.00 -17.71 -0.65
N TRP A 504 -12.67 -16.43 -0.79
CA TRP A 504 -11.35 -15.91 -0.45
C TRP A 504 -11.04 -16.12 1.03
N ARG A 505 -11.93 -15.73 1.96
CA ARG A 505 -11.73 -15.95 3.40
C ARG A 505 -11.50 -17.41 3.76
N GLY A 506 -12.25 -18.32 3.12
CA GLY A 506 -12.06 -19.76 3.31
C GLY A 506 -10.66 -20.25 2.89
N LEU A 507 -10.19 -19.82 1.72
CA LEU A 507 -8.89 -20.18 1.18
C LEU A 507 -7.73 -19.50 1.94
N ALA A 508 -7.88 -18.22 2.27
CA ALA A 508 -6.92 -17.47 3.09
C ALA A 508 -6.77 -18.09 4.48
N GLY A 509 -7.88 -18.48 5.12
CA GLY A 509 -7.86 -19.23 6.38
C GLY A 509 -7.21 -20.62 6.29
N ALA A 510 -7.03 -21.15 5.09
CA ALA A 510 -6.27 -22.38 4.81
C ALA A 510 -4.81 -22.13 4.37
N GLY A 511 -4.34 -20.87 4.40
CA GLY A 511 -2.97 -20.50 4.02
C GLY A 511 -2.77 -20.26 2.52
N ALA A 512 -3.82 -19.85 1.79
CA ALA A 512 -3.70 -19.44 0.40
C ALA A 512 -3.41 -17.95 0.24
N THR A 513 -2.54 -17.61 -0.72
CA THR A 513 -2.15 -16.23 -1.04
C THR A 513 -2.64 -15.84 -2.43
N GLU A 514 -3.26 -14.66 -2.55
CA GLU A 514 -3.79 -14.14 -3.81
C GLU A 514 -2.71 -13.39 -4.59
N PHE A 515 -2.61 -13.74 -5.87
CA PHE A 515 -1.78 -13.06 -6.84
C PHE A 515 -2.58 -12.67 -8.07
N ARG A 516 -2.39 -11.43 -8.54
CA ARG A 516 -3.01 -10.94 -9.77
C ARG A 516 -2.05 -11.03 -10.94
N LEU A 517 -2.42 -11.78 -11.97
CA LEU A 517 -1.72 -11.81 -13.25
C LEU A 517 -1.99 -10.51 -14.02
N GLN A 518 -0.93 -9.84 -14.49
CA GLN A 518 -1.05 -8.58 -15.23
C GLN A 518 -1.03 -8.79 -16.74
N PRO A 519 -1.62 -7.85 -17.52
CA PRO A 519 -1.43 -7.79 -18.97
C PRO A 519 0.06 -7.64 -19.34
N PHE A 520 0.41 -7.98 -20.57
CA PHE A 520 1.75 -7.78 -21.09
C PHE A 520 2.22 -6.33 -20.92
N THR A 521 3.48 -6.15 -20.56
CA THR A 521 4.17 -4.89 -20.82
C THR A 521 4.34 -4.70 -22.34
N VAL A 522 4.59 -3.48 -22.79
CA VAL A 522 4.83 -3.19 -24.22
C VAL A 522 5.98 -4.04 -24.77
N GLU A 523 7.03 -4.24 -23.98
CA GLU A 523 8.18 -5.05 -24.37
C GLU A 523 7.84 -6.55 -24.41
N GLN A 524 7.02 -7.05 -23.47
CA GLN A 524 6.53 -8.43 -23.55
C GLN A 524 5.64 -8.65 -24.78
N LEU A 525 4.76 -7.69 -25.10
CA LEU A 525 3.96 -7.72 -26.32
C LEU A 525 4.86 -7.73 -27.56
N ARG A 526 5.92 -6.92 -27.59
CA ARG A 526 6.91 -6.93 -28.67
C ARG A 526 7.52 -8.32 -28.86
N ARG A 527 8.02 -8.94 -27.79
CA ARG A 527 8.61 -10.28 -27.84
C ARG A 527 7.60 -11.34 -28.27
N PHE A 528 6.37 -11.24 -27.77
CA PHE A 528 5.27 -12.12 -28.17
C PHE A 528 5.04 -12.06 -29.69
N VAL A 529 4.98 -10.86 -30.27
CA VAL A 529 4.82 -10.67 -31.72
C VAL A 529 6.00 -11.27 -32.48
N MET A 530 7.23 -11.06 -32.01
CA MET A 530 8.44 -11.61 -32.64
C MET A 530 8.44 -13.15 -32.64
N ALA A 531 8.08 -13.76 -31.51
CA ALA A 531 7.98 -15.21 -31.37
C ALA A 531 6.88 -15.79 -32.27
N HIS A 532 5.71 -15.14 -32.31
CA HIS A 532 4.60 -15.54 -33.17
C HIS A 532 4.99 -15.51 -34.66
N GLN A 533 5.72 -14.49 -35.11
CA GLN A 533 6.15 -14.38 -36.52
C GLN A 533 7.18 -15.41 -36.95
N THR A 534 7.97 -15.92 -36.02
CA THR A 534 9.09 -16.82 -36.31
C THR A 534 8.74 -18.29 -36.09
N GLY A 535 7.62 -18.57 -35.43
CA GLY A 535 7.20 -19.92 -35.05
C GLY A 535 7.94 -20.46 -33.83
N GLY A 536 8.48 -19.57 -32.99
CA GLY A 536 9.10 -19.86 -31.70
C GLY A 536 10.44 -19.13 -31.44
N ALA A 537 10.76 -18.94 -30.16
CA ALA A 537 11.90 -18.17 -29.65
C ALA A 537 13.27 -18.75 -30.03
N GLU A 538 13.38 -20.06 -30.26
CA GLU A 538 14.64 -20.70 -30.69
C GLU A 538 15.16 -20.14 -32.02
N ARG A 539 14.25 -19.71 -32.92
CA ARG A 539 14.61 -19.10 -34.20
C ARG A 539 15.05 -17.64 -34.06
N LEU A 540 14.76 -16.99 -32.93
CA LEU A 540 15.22 -15.63 -32.63
C LEU A 540 16.71 -15.59 -32.21
N LEU A 541 17.36 -16.74 -32.04
CA LEU A 541 18.81 -16.83 -31.82
C LEU A 541 19.62 -16.47 -33.08
N ASP A 542 19.00 -16.52 -34.26
CA ASP A 542 19.61 -16.03 -35.51
C ASP A 542 19.45 -14.49 -35.61
N PRO A 543 20.55 -13.73 -35.71
CA PRO A 543 20.51 -12.26 -35.74
C PRO A 543 19.67 -11.69 -36.89
N GLY A 544 19.71 -12.30 -38.08
CA GLY A 544 18.97 -11.82 -39.24
C GLY A 544 17.47 -12.10 -39.15
N VAL A 545 17.08 -13.21 -38.50
CA VAL A 545 15.68 -13.50 -38.16
C VAL A 545 15.19 -12.54 -37.07
N HIS A 546 16.02 -12.28 -36.06
CA HIS A 546 15.73 -11.35 -34.97
C HIS A 546 15.43 -9.94 -35.49
N GLU A 547 16.30 -9.37 -36.34
CA GLU A 547 16.12 -8.02 -36.89
C GLU A 547 14.82 -7.88 -37.69
N ARG A 548 14.51 -8.84 -38.57
CA ARG A 548 13.25 -8.83 -39.35
C ARG A 548 12.02 -8.95 -38.45
N ALA A 549 12.07 -9.83 -37.45
CA ALA A 549 10.98 -9.98 -36.49
C ALA A 549 10.79 -8.70 -35.66
N ALA A 550 11.88 -8.06 -35.24
CA ALA A 550 11.85 -6.81 -34.49
C ALA A 550 11.25 -5.64 -35.29
N ALA A 551 11.57 -5.53 -36.58
CA ALA A 551 10.98 -4.52 -37.46
C ALA A 551 9.46 -4.70 -37.61
N ARG A 552 9.00 -5.93 -37.90
CA ARG A 552 7.55 -6.24 -38.00
C ARG A 552 6.80 -6.05 -36.68
N ALA A 553 7.45 -6.36 -35.55
CA ALA A 553 6.88 -6.09 -34.24
C ALA A 553 6.74 -4.57 -33.97
N ALA A 554 7.70 -3.76 -34.40
CA ALA A 554 7.62 -2.31 -34.30
C ALA A 554 6.49 -1.73 -35.17
N GLU A 555 6.32 -2.23 -36.39
CA GLU A 555 5.20 -1.86 -37.28
C GLU A 555 3.84 -2.19 -36.65
N PHE A 556 3.68 -3.40 -36.12
CA PHE A 556 2.47 -3.80 -35.40
C PHE A 556 2.20 -2.91 -34.18
N LEU A 557 3.23 -2.61 -33.37
CA LEU A 557 3.10 -1.75 -32.20
C LEU A 557 2.73 -0.31 -32.57
N ALA A 558 3.25 0.22 -33.68
CA ALA A 558 2.85 1.51 -34.22
C ALA A 558 1.39 1.51 -34.68
N TYR A 559 0.96 0.44 -35.36
CA TYR A 559 -0.42 0.24 -35.79
C TYR A 559 -1.39 0.22 -34.59
N VAL A 560 -1.14 -0.59 -33.56
CA VAL A 560 -2.05 -0.67 -32.40
C VAL A 560 -2.08 0.62 -31.59
N ARG A 561 -0.96 1.35 -31.49
CA ARG A 561 -0.92 2.69 -30.85
C ARG A 561 -1.74 3.71 -31.64
N GLY A 562 -1.53 3.79 -32.95
CA GLY A 562 -2.23 4.75 -33.81
C GLY A 562 -3.75 4.55 -33.83
N ASN A 563 -4.21 3.33 -33.54
CA ASN A 563 -5.63 2.98 -33.48
C ASN A 563 -6.18 2.87 -32.05
N GLY A 564 -5.43 3.27 -31.01
CA GLY A 564 -5.89 3.23 -29.61
C GLY A 564 -6.10 1.82 -29.03
N MET A 565 -5.59 0.79 -29.68
CA MET A 565 -5.78 -0.61 -29.27
C MET A 565 -4.74 -1.11 -28.25
N LEU A 566 -3.75 -0.29 -27.88
CA LEU A 566 -2.58 -0.76 -27.14
C LEU A 566 -2.97 -1.49 -25.83
N ASP A 567 -3.87 -0.93 -25.03
CA ASP A 567 -4.27 -1.56 -23.77
C ASP A 567 -5.07 -2.85 -23.99
N LEU A 568 -5.90 -2.87 -25.03
CA LEU A 568 -6.64 -4.05 -25.45
C LEU A 568 -5.68 -5.20 -25.80
N VAL A 569 -4.68 -4.94 -26.65
CA VAL A 569 -3.74 -5.97 -27.14
C VAL A 569 -2.65 -6.32 -26.15
N ARG A 570 -2.60 -5.68 -24.97
CA ARG A 570 -1.76 -6.12 -23.87
C ARG A 570 -2.35 -7.35 -23.17
N LEU A 571 -3.64 -7.64 -23.33
CA LEU A 571 -4.21 -8.92 -22.92
C LEU A 571 -3.75 -10.03 -23.88
N PRO A 572 -3.03 -11.07 -23.42
CA PRO A 572 -2.44 -12.09 -24.28
C PRO A 572 -3.40 -12.73 -25.29
N LEU A 573 -4.65 -13.01 -24.90
CA LEU A 573 -5.66 -13.53 -25.82
C LEU A 573 -5.96 -12.56 -26.96
N LEU A 574 -6.14 -11.27 -26.65
CA LEU A 574 -6.43 -10.24 -27.64
C LEU A 574 -5.21 -9.90 -28.48
N ALA A 575 -4.01 -9.97 -27.89
CA ALA A 575 -2.74 -9.90 -28.61
C ALA A 575 -2.69 -10.98 -29.69
N HIS A 576 -3.02 -12.23 -29.34
CA HIS A 576 -3.01 -13.34 -30.29
C HIS A 576 -4.02 -13.13 -31.43
N LEU A 577 -5.26 -12.73 -31.11
CA LEU A 577 -6.27 -12.43 -32.14
C LEU A 577 -5.83 -11.28 -33.05
N ALA A 578 -5.32 -10.19 -32.48
CA ALA A 578 -4.88 -9.03 -33.24
C ALA A 578 -3.68 -9.33 -34.14
N VAL A 579 -2.68 -10.07 -33.63
CA VAL A 579 -1.49 -10.50 -34.40
C VAL A 579 -1.90 -11.44 -35.52
N GLY A 580 -2.74 -12.45 -35.24
CA GLY A 580 -3.25 -13.37 -36.26
C GLY A 580 -3.99 -12.64 -37.38
N GLN A 581 -4.87 -11.70 -37.03
CA GLN A 581 -5.65 -10.92 -38.00
C GLN A 581 -4.83 -9.87 -38.77
N TYR A 582 -3.81 -9.28 -38.14
CA TYR A 582 -2.95 -8.26 -38.76
C TYR A 582 -2.00 -8.88 -39.80
N PHE A 583 -1.50 -10.08 -39.53
CA PHE A 583 -0.55 -10.76 -40.41
C PHE A 583 -1.20 -11.79 -41.33
N ASP A 584 -2.54 -11.85 -41.40
CA ASP A 584 -3.28 -12.71 -42.32
C ASP A 584 -3.06 -12.25 -43.77
N PRO A 585 -2.41 -13.08 -44.63
CA PRO A 585 -2.12 -12.71 -46.01
C PRO A 585 -3.37 -12.60 -46.91
N ALA A 586 -4.53 -13.10 -46.48
CA ALA A 586 -5.77 -13.10 -47.25
C ALA A 586 -6.68 -11.88 -46.97
N GLY A 587 -6.35 -11.03 -45.99
CA GLY A 587 -7.21 -9.92 -45.57
C GLY A 587 -6.51 -8.57 -45.57
N GLU A 588 -7.20 -7.51 -46.02
CA GLU A 588 -6.76 -6.15 -45.75
C GLU A 588 -6.80 -5.87 -44.23
N PRO A 589 -5.83 -5.14 -43.65
CA PRO A 589 -5.87 -4.71 -42.26
C PRO A 589 -7.01 -3.70 -42.04
N ARG A 590 -8.23 -4.20 -41.75
CA ARG A 590 -9.32 -3.35 -41.28
C ARG A 590 -9.02 -2.88 -39.87
N VAL A 591 -9.18 -1.58 -39.63
CA VAL A 591 -9.04 -0.96 -38.30
C VAL A 591 -10.08 -1.58 -37.35
N GLN A 592 -9.62 -2.36 -36.38
CA GLN A 592 -10.47 -2.93 -35.32
C GLN A 592 -10.16 -2.19 -34.03
N THR A 593 -10.99 -1.28 -33.56
CA THR A 593 -10.67 -0.49 -32.36
C THR A 593 -11.19 -1.11 -31.07
N ARG A 594 -12.17 -2.03 -31.15
CA ARG A 594 -12.89 -2.54 -29.98
C ARG A 594 -12.68 -4.04 -29.79
N ARG A 595 -12.83 -4.50 -28.54
CA ARG A 595 -12.76 -5.94 -28.21
C ARG A 595 -13.74 -6.75 -29.04
N VAL A 596 -14.99 -6.30 -29.11
CA VAL A 596 -16.09 -7.02 -29.77
C VAL A 596 -15.78 -7.32 -31.24
N ASP A 597 -15.05 -6.42 -31.91
CA ASP A 597 -14.75 -6.56 -33.33
C ASP A 597 -13.67 -7.63 -33.58
N LEU A 598 -12.69 -7.76 -32.67
CA LEU A 598 -11.69 -8.84 -32.71
C LEU A 598 -12.34 -10.22 -32.57
N TYR A 599 -13.31 -10.37 -31.66
CA TYR A 599 -14.07 -11.63 -31.51
C TYR A 599 -14.99 -11.89 -32.69
N ALA A 600 -15.67 -10.87 -33.20
CA ALA A 600 -16.53 -10.99 -34.37
C ALA A 600 -15.77 -11.54 -35.57
N ARG A 601 -14.58 -10.99 -35.84
CA ARG A 601 -13.72 -11.45 -36.93
C ARG A 601 -13.17 -12.85 -36.67
N ALA A 602 -12.71 -13.14 -35.45
CA ALA A 602 -12.20 -14.47 -35.10
C ALA A 602 -13.26 -15.57 -35.27
N VAL A 603 -14.48 -15.35 -34.76
CA VAL A 603 -15.59 -16.30 -34.92
C VAL A 603 -15.97 -16.47 -36.38
N ALA A 604 -16.04 -15.38 -37.15
CA ALA A 604 -16.31 -15.45 -38.58
C ALA A 604 -15.24 -16.25 -39.34
N GLU A 605 -13.96 -16.10 -38.98
CA GLU A 605 -12.85 -16.86 -39.56
C GLU A 605 -12.93 -18.35 -39.23
N PHE A 606 -13.21 -18.71 -37.97
CA PHE A 606 -13.37 -20.11 -37.56
C PHE A 606 -14.53 -20.79 -38.30
N LEU A 607 -15.68 -20.13 -38.35
CA LEU A 607 -16.86 -20.66 -39.06
C LEU A 607 -16.69 -20.64 -40.58
N GLY A 608 -15.94 -19.68 -41.13
CA GLY A 608 -15.60 -19.65 -42.55
C GLY A 608 -14.71 -20.83 -42.99
N ARG A 609 -13.93 -21.41 -42.06
CA ARG A 609 -13.10 -22.61 -42.28
C ARG A 609 -13.84 -23.94 -42.09
N PHE A 610 -15.12 -23.89 -41.70
CA PHE A 610 -15.93 -25.06 -41.42
C PHE A 610 -15.99 -26.05 -42.60
N PRO A 611 -16.23 -25.63 -43.87
CA PRO A 611 -16.29 -26.57 -45.00
C PRO A 611 -14.98 -27.34 -45.21
N GLN A 612 -13.81 -26.70 -45.02
CA GLN A 612 -12.51 -27.34 -45.18
C GLN A 612 -12.26 -28.39 -44.07
N ARG A 613 -12.75 -28.12 -42.86
CA ARG A 613 -12.58 -29.01 -41.68
C ARG A 613 -13.47 -30.25 -41.71
N GLN A 614 -14.55 -30.24 -42.50
CA GLN A 614 -15.40 -31.42 -42.71
C GLN A 614 -14.80 -32.44 -43.70
N SER A 615 -13.89 -32.00 -44.57
CA SER A 615 -13.31 -32.82 -45.64
C SER A 615 -12.76 -34.19 -45.19
N PRO A 616 -12.11 -34.33 -44.01
CA PRO A 616 -11.55 -35.60 -43.54
C PRO A 616 -12.58 -36.66 -43.08
N TYR A 617 -13.85 -36.30 -42.89
CA TYR A 617 -14.86 -37.24 -42.35
C TYR A 617 -15.40 -38.22 -43.40
N GLU A 618 -15.76 -39.42 -42.95
CA GLU A 618 -16.40 -40.46 -43.77
C GLU A 618 -17.73 -39.97 -44.37
N PRO A 619 -18.12 -40.41 -45.60
CA PRO A 619 -19.31 -39.91 -46.29
C PRO A 619 -20.60 -39.94 -45.45
N HIS A 620 -20.88 -41.06 -44.77
CA HIS A 620 -22.07 -41.22 -43.93
C HIS A 620 -22.12 -40.22 -42.76
N LEU A 621 -20.96 -39.88 -42.18
CA LEU A 621 -20.88 -38.90 -41.10
C LEU A 621 -21.12 -37.48 -41.65
N ARG A 622 -20.64 -37.18 -42.86
CA ARG A 622 -20.93 -35.90 -43.53
C ARG A 622 -22.41 -35.73 -43.86
N ASP A 623 -23.08 -36.78 -44.33
CA ASP A 623 -24.52 -36.74 -44.62
C ASP A 623 -25.34 -36.43 -43.35
N ARG A 624 -24.96 -37.04 -42.22
CA ARG A 624 -25.57 -36.73 -40.91
C ARG A 624 -25.28 -35.31 -40.43
N ILE A 625 -24.07 -34.80 -40.65
CA ILE A 625 -23.76 -33.41 -40.33
C ILE A 625 -24.60 -32.46 -41.20
N GLU A 626 -24.80 -32.76 -42.49
CA GLU A 626 -25.63 -31.93 -43.38
C GLU A 626 -27.11 -31.96 -42.99
N GLU A 627 -27.62 -33.09 -42.50
CA GLU A 627 -28.97 -33.19 -41.92
C GLU A 627 -29.13 -32.26 -40.70
N LEU A 628 -28.18 -32.31 -39.77
CA LEU A 628 -28.15 -31.41 -38.60
C LEU A 628 -28.07 -29.94 -39.04
N LEU A 629 -27.24 -29.63 -40.04
CA LEU A 629 -27.16 -28.29 -40.61
C LEU A 629 -28.47 -27.84 -41.24
N GLY A 630 -29.22 -28.75 -41.88
CA GLY A 630 -30.56 -28.48 -42.40
C GLY A 630 -31.50 -27.97 -41.30
N ARG A 631 -31.57 -28.69 -40.18
CA ARG A 631 -32.39 -28.31 -39.00
C ARG A 631 -31.93 -26.95 -38.43
N LEU A 632 -30.62 -26.74 -38.32
CA LEU A 632 -30.08 -25.47 -37.82
C LEU A 632 -30.40 -24.29 -38.74
N ARG A 633 -30.37 -24.48 -40.08
CA ARG A 633 -30.76 -23.44 -41.05
C ARG A 633 -32.23 -23.09 -40.90
N GLU A 634 -33.09 -24.10 -40.74
CA GLU A 634 -34.52 -23.89 -40.49
C GLU A 634 -34.79 -23.17 -39.17
N ARG A 635 -33.94 -23.33 -38.14
CA ARG A 635 -34.13 -22.67 -36.85
C ARG A 635 -33.58 -21.25 -36.80
N HIS A 636 -32.38 -21.04 -37.33
CA HIS A 636 -31.61 -19.80 -37.10
C HIS A 636 -31.34 -18.98 -38.37
N ALA A 637 -31.51 -19.54 -39.56
CA ALA A 637 -31.07 -18.92 -40.81
C ALA A 637 -32.16 -18.88 -41.91
N ARG A 638 -33.45 -18.93 -41.55
CA ARG A 638 -34.57 -18.90 -42.52
C ARG A 638 -34.50 -17.71 -43.48
N GLU A 639 -34.10 -16.57 -42.96
CA GLU A 639 -34.05 -15.29 -43.69
C GLU A 639 -32.65 -14.95 -44.21
N ALA A 640 -31.65 -15.81 -43.95
CA ALA A 640 -30.26 -15.55 -44.33
C ALA A 640 -30.01 -15.84 -45.83
N PRO A 641 -29.16 -15.06 -46.52
CA PRO A 641 -28.72 -15.37 -47.87
C PRO A 641 -28.06 -16.76 -47.96
N ARG A 642 -28.29 -17.50 -49.05
CA ARG A 642 -27.79 -18.89 -49.22
C ARG A 642 -26.30 -19.06 -48.94
N HIS A 643 -25.46 -18.10 -49.34
CA HIS A 643 -24.01 -18.15 -49.15
C HIS A 643 -23.57 -17.94 -47.68
N ALA A 644 -24.43 -17.37 -46.83
CA ALA A 644 -24.17 -17.12 -45.41
C ALA A 644 -24.99 -18.03 -44.48
N ALA A 645 -25.98 -18.75 -45.01
CA ALA A 645 -26.94 -19.53 -44.23
C ALA A 645 -26.29 -20.53 -43.27
N VAL A 646 -25.21 -21.21 -43.67
CA VAL A 646 -24.47 -22.15 -42.81
C VAL A 646 -23.81 -21.42 -41.64
N THR A 647 -23.08 -20.35 -41.92
CA THR A 647 -22.38 -19.56 -40.89
C THR A 647 -23.37 -18.94 -39.91
N VAL A 648 -24.48 -18.39 -40.39
CA VAL A 648 -25.56 -17.84 -39.54
C VAL A 648 -26.19 -18.93 -38.68
N ALA A 649 -26.49 -20.09 -39.28
CA ALA A 649 -27.07 -21.23 -38.56
C ALA A 649 -26.16 -21.74 -37.44
N LEU A 650 -24.87 -21.95 -37.75
CA LEU A 650 -23.87 -22.38 -36.79
C LEU A 650 -23.66 -21.34 -35.68
N ARG A 651 -23.65 -20.05 -36.02
CA ARG A 651 -23.51 -18.98 -35.03
C ARG A 651 -24.70 -18.93 -34.06
N GLY A 652 -25.93 -19.05 -34.58
CA GLY A 652 -27.14 -19.11 -33.75
C GLY A 652 -27.13 -20.33 -32.82
N PHE A 653 -26.79 -21.51 -33.36
CA PHE A 653 -26.65 -22.74 -32.58
C PHE A 653 -25.58 -22.63 -31.48
N LEU A 654 -24.40 -22.11 -31.82
CA LEU A 654 -23.33 -21.88 -30.84
C LEU A 654 -23.72 -20.84 -29.79
N GLY A 655 -24.60 -19.88 -30.12
CA GLY A 655 -25.18 -18.93 -29.18
C GLY A 655 -26.09 -19.61 -28.16
N ASP A 656 -27.05 -20.44 -28.61
CA ASP A 656 -27.92 -21.24 -27.73
C ASP A 656 -27.09 -22.19 -26.85
N LEU A 657 -26.07 -22.82 -27.42
CA LEU A 657 -25.17 -23.73 -26.72
C LEU A 657 -24.32 -23.01 -25.67
N ALA A 658 -23.73 -21.86 -26.03
CA ALA A 658 -22.92 -21.06 -25.13
C ALA A 658 -23.73 -20.52 -23.96
N ASP A 659 -24.95 -20.08 -24.23
CA ASP A 659 -25.86 -19.62 -23.20
C ASP A 659 -26.27 -20.76 -22.24
N THR A 660 -26.62 -21.94 -22.77
CA THR A 660 -26.90 -23.14 -21.96
C THR A 660 -25.69 -23.50 -21.08
N TYR A 661 -24.50 -23.48 -21.67
CA TYR A 661 -23.24 -23.77 -20.99
C TYR A 661 -22.94 -22.79 -19.85
N LEU A 662 -23.11 -21.49 -20.08
CA LEU A 662 -22.87 -20.45 -19.08
C LEU A 662 -23.91 -20.49 -17.96
N ARG A 663 -25.19 -20.78 -18.26
CA ARG A 663 -26.27 -20.82 -17.26
C ARG A 663 -26.22 -22.07 -16.38
N HIS A 664 -26.12 -23.24 -17.00
CA HIS A 664 -26.43 -24.50 -16.34
C HIS A 664 -25.20 -25.37 -16.09
N GLY A 665 -24.03 -24.97 -16.60
CA GLY A 665 -22.82 -25.79 -16.48
C GLY A 665 -22.84 -27.07 -17.31
N THR A 666 -23.95 -27.36 -18.01
CA THR A 666 -24.18 -28.62 -18.74
C THR A 666 -23.02 -28.98 -19.67
N PRO A 667 -22.57 -30.25 -19.69
CA PRO A 667 -21.53 -30.70 -20.61
C PRO A 667 -21.88 -30.36 -22.06
N ILE A 668 -20.94 -29.77 -22.80
CA ILE A 668 -21.18 -29.19 -24.13
C ILE A 668 -21.81 -30.19 -25.11
N VAL A 669 -21.33 -31.43 -25.15
CA VAL A 669 -21.87 -32.45 -26.05
C VAL A 669 -23.29 -32.85 -25.66
N GLY A 670 -23.59 -32.94 -24.36
CA GLY A 670 -24.94 -33.22 -23.86
C GLY A 670 -25.91 -32.07 -24.18
N ALA A 671 -25.50 -30.83 -23.90
CA ALA A 671 -26.27 -29.63 -24.23
C ALA A 671 -26.54 -29.53 -25.75
N ALA A 672 -25.51 -29.74 -26.57
CA ALA A 672 -25.63 -29.74 -28.02
C ALA A 672 -26.57 -30.86 -28.52
N THR A 673 -26.47 -32.06 -27.97
CA THR A 673 -27.34 -33.19 -28.33
C THR A 673 -28.79 -32.91 -27.98
N GLY A 674 -29.06 -32.26 -26.85
CA GLY A 674 -30.38 -31.81 -26.44
C GLY A 674 -30.94 -30.70 -27.34
N LEU A 675 -30.13 -29.70 -27.68
CA LEU A 675 -30.53 -28.61 -28.58
C LEU A 675 -30.82 -29.07 -30.01
N LEU A 676 -30.15 -30.15 -30.46
CA LEU A 676 -30.32 -30.77 -31.77
C LEU A 676 -31.34 -31.92 -31.78
N ALA A 677 -31.99 -32.19 -30.63
CA ALA A 677 -33.00 -33.25 -30.54
C ALA A 677 -34.28 -32.90 -31.28
N ASP A 678 -34.81 -33.89 -32.00
CA ASP A 678 -36.20 -33.85 -32.47
C ASP A 678 -37.11 -34.28 -31.30
N PRO A 679 -38.11 -33.47 -30.91
CA PRO A 679 -39.12 -33.86 -29.93
C PRO A 679 -39.91 -35.13 -30.32
N ALA A 680 -39.92 -35.50 -31.61
CA ALA A 680 -40.65 -36.65 -32.15
C ALA A 680 -39.83 -37.95 -32.29
N GLU A 681 -38.50 -37.92 -32.06
CA GLU A 681 -37.65 -39.12 -32.11
C GLU A 681 -37.52 -39.81 -30.74
N PRO A 682 -37.62 -41.16 -30.65
CA PRO A 682 -37.37 -41.89 -29.42
C PRO A 682 -35.90 -41.78 -28.98
N ALA A 683 -35.67 -41.59 -27.67
CA ALA A 683 -34.37 -41.27 -27.08
C ALA A 683 -33.26 -42.34 -27.26
N ASP A 684 -33.59 -43.54 -27.73
CA ASP A 684 -32.71 -44.73 -27.72
C ASP A 684 -32.25 -45.22 -29.12
N GLY A 685 -32.45 -44.43 -30.19
CA GLY A 685 -32.41 -44.96 -31.56
C GLY A 685 -31.12 -44.81 -32.40
N ASP A 686 -30.30 -43.77 -32.23
CA ASP A 686 -29.18 -43.50 -33.17
C ASP A 686 -27.81 -43.48 -32.47
N PRO A 687 -27.03 -44.59 -32.52
CA PRO A 687 -25.69 -44.65 -31.94
C PRO A 687 -24.67 -43.73 -32.63
N TYR A 688 -25.01 -43.16 -33.80
CA TYR A 688 -24.15 -42.23 -34.53
C TYR A 688 -24.45 -40.76 -34.23
N ARG A 689 -25.55 -40.45 -33.54
CA ARG A 689 -25.96 -39.07 -33.26
C ARG A 689 -24.94 -38.32 -32.41
N CYS A 690 -24.47 -38.91 -31.32
CA CYS A 690 -23.40 -38.29 -30.51
C CYS A 690 -22.11 -38.10 -31.32
N ARG A 691 -21.78 -39.04 -32.22
CA ARG A 691 -20.61 -38.94 -33.11
C ARG A 691 -20.76 -37.82 -34.14
N ALA A 692 -21.95 -37.63 -34.70
CA ALA A 692 -22.26 -36.55 -35.64
C ALA A 692 -22.25 -35.17 -34.96
N VAL A 693 -22.81 -35.06 -33.75
CA VAL A 693 -22.75 -33.82 -32.94
C VAL A 693 -21.31 -33.48 -32.58
N THR A 694 -20.52 -34.47 -32.15
CA THR A 694 -19.08 -34.30 -31.85
C THR A 694 -18.34 -33.80 -33.09
N ALA A 695 -18.53 -34.43 -34.25
CA ALA A 695 -17.88 -34.03 -35.50
C ALA A 695 -18.33 -32.65 -36.01
N LEU A 696 -19.61 -32.29 -35.82
CA LEU A 696 -20.15 -30.95 -36.12
C LEU A 696 -19.45 -29.89 -35.26
N LEU A 697 -19.39 -30.11 -33.94
CA LEU A 697 -18.75 -29.20 -32.98
C LEU A 697 -17.24 -29.09 -33.26
N GLU A 698 -16.56 -30.19 -33.55
CA GLU A 698 -15.14 -30.23 -33.94
C GLU A 698 -14.89 -29.40 -35.20
N ALA A 699 -15.75 -29.54 -36.22
CA ALA A 699 -15.63 -28.80 -37.47
C ALA A 699 -15.78 -27.27 -37.30
N THR A 700 -16.48 -26.80 -36.25
CA THR A 700 -16.56 -25.36 -35.95
C THR A 700 -15.18 -24.79 -35.55
N GLY A 701 -14.34 -25.61 -34.91
CA GLY A 701 -13.07 -25.23 -34.29
C GLY A 701 -13.17 -24.13 -33.22
N VAL A 702 -14.38 -23.81 -32.74
CA VAL A 702 -14.60 -22.95 -31.57
C VAL A 702 -14.68 -23.79 -30.29
N ILE A 703 -14.97 -25.08 -30.41
CA ILE A 703 -14.93 -26.07 -29.32
C ILE A 703 -13.61 -26.84 -29.41
N VAL A 704 -12.94 -27.00 -28.27
CA VAL A 704 -11.66 -27.70 -28.13
C VAL A 704 -11.78 -28.86 -27.14
N ASP A 705 -10.73 -29.69 -27.11
CA ASP A 705 -10.64 -30.86 -26.22
C ASP A 705 -11.83 -31.83 -26.40
N ILE A 706 -12.39 -31.88 -27.62
CA ILE A 706 -13.68 -32.51 -27.88
C ILE A 706 -13.69 -34.04 -27.71
N HIS A 707 -12.52 -34.66 -27.85
CA HIS A 707 -12.32 -36.10 -27.63
C HIS A 707 -11.90 -36.43 -26.18
N THR A 708 -11.91 -35.43 -25.29
CA THR A 708 -11.66 -35.62 -23.85
C THR A 708 -12.99 -35.71 -23.09
N ALA A 709 -12.93 -36.03 -21.80
CA ALA A 709 -14.11 -36.09 -20.94
C ALA A 709 -14.83 -34.73 -20.76
N HIS A 710 -14.15 -33.61 -21.06
CA HIS A 710 -14.66 -32.27 -20.79
C HIS A 710 -14.45 -31.30 -21.98
N PRO A 711 -15.20 -31.46 -23.09
CA PRO A 711 -15.19 -30.50 -24.19
C PRO A 711 -15.57 -29.10 -23.72
N ARG A 712 -14.83 -28.09 -24.19
CA ARG A 712 -15.01 -26.69 -23.78
C ARG A 712 -14.90 -25.72 -24.95
N PHE A 713 -15.43 -24.51 -24.77
CA PHE A 713 -15.14 -23.42 -25.70
C PHE A 713 -13.64 -23.09 -25.68
N LEU A 714 -13.12 -22.61 -26.80
CA LEU A 714 -11.72 -22.20 -26.99
C LEU A 714 -11.20 -21.31 -25.85
N HIS A 715 -12.07 -20.42 -25.37
CA HIS A 715 -11.93 -19.69 -24.12
C HIS A 715 -13.33 -19.24 -23.67
N ARG A 716 -13.57 -19.08 -22.37
CA ARG A 716 -14.87 -18.63 -21.82
C ARG A 716 -15.41 -17.35 -22.49
N THR A 717 -14.54 -16.42 -22.87
CA THR A 717 -14.96 -15.18 -23.56
C THR A 717 -15.54 -15.41 -24.95
N PHE A 718 -15.22 -16.52 -25.64
CA PHE A 718 -15.92 -16.91 -26.86
C PHE A 718 -17.36 -17.35 -26.57
N ALA A 719 -17.57 -18.10 -25.49
CA ALA A 719 -18.92 -18.44 -25.03
C ALA A 719 -19.70 -17.17 -24.67
N GLU A 720 -19.10 -16.24 -23.92
CA GLU A 720 -19.72 -14.95 -23.56
C GLU A 720 -20.07 -14.11 -24.78
N TYR A 721 -19.20 -14.07 -25.79
CA TYR A 721 -19.45 -13.38 -27.05
C TYR A 721 -20.59 -14.00 -27.87
N LEU A 722 -20.65 -15.33 -27.92
CA LEU A 722 -21.67 -16.09 -28.64
C LEU A 722 -23.03 -16.01 -27.94
N ALA A 723 -23.05 -16.02 -26.61
CA ALA A 723 -24.24 -15.87 -25.78
C ALA A 723 -24.75 -14.42 -25.65
N ALA A 724 -24.05 -13.45 -26.24
CA ALA A 724 -24.32 -12.01 -26.05
C ALA A 724 -25.78 -11.61 -26.35
N ASP A 725 -26.42 -12.20 -27.35
CA ASP A 725 -27.82 -11.90 -27.68
C ASP A 725 -28.78 -12.38 -26.56
N HIS A 726 -28.55 -13.57 -25.99
CA HIS A 726 -29.30 -14.10 -24.84
C HIS A 726 -29.05 -13.30 -23.56
N LEU A 727 -27.82 -12.83 -23.36
CA LEU A 727 -27.44 -12.00 -22.22
C LEU A 727 -28.06 -10.61 -22.31
N ARG A 728 -28.10 -10.01 -23.51
CA ARG A 728 -28.81 -8.75 -23.78
C ARG A 728 -30.27 -8.86 -23.37
N ASP A 729 -30.94 -9.92 -23.81
CA ASP A 729 -32.36 -10.14 -23.49
C ASP A 729 -32.60 -10.36 -22.00
N ARG A 730 -31.61 -10.92 -21.27
CA ARG A 730 -31.66 -11.12 -19.82
C ARG A 730 -31.44 -9.84 -19.02
N TYR A 731 -30.46 -9.03 -19.40
CA TYR A 731 -30.19 -7.75 -18.74
C TYR A 731 -31.26 -6.71 -19.07
N GLY A 732 -31.94 -6.86 -20.21
CA GLY A 732 -32.99 -5.94 -20.64
C GLY A 732 -32.42 -4.54 -20.88
N THR A 733 -33.19 -3.52 -20.52
CA THR A 733 -32.83 -2.11 -20.73
C THR A 733 -32.63 -1.34 -19.43
N ASP A 734 -32.55 -2.02 -18.29
CA ASP A 734 -32.43 -1.39 -16.96
C ASP A 734 -30.98 -0.97 -16.65
N PRO A 735 -30.68 0.34 -16.49
CA PRO A 735 -29.33 0.81 -16.20
C PRO A 735 -28.73 0.25 -14.91
N ALA A 736 -29.53 -0.03 -13.86
CA ALA A 736 -29.01 -0.55 -12.60
C ALA A 736 -28.43 -1.97 -12.79
N THR A 737 -29.19 -2.83 -13.49
CA THR A 737 -28.73 -4.18 -13.88
C THR A 737 -27.44 -4.13 -14.71
N TRP A 738 -27.32 -3.18 -15.64
CA TRP A 738 -26.10 -2.97 -16.42
C TRP A 738 -24.94 -2.48 -15.56
N GLY A 739 -25.19 -1.56 -14.62
CA GLY A 739 -24.22 -1.09 -13.65
C GLY A 739 -23.67 -2.23 -12.80
N ASP A 740 -24.51 -3.12 -12.28
CA ASP A 740 -24.06 -4.27 -11.50
C ASP A 740 -23.23 -5.25 -12.35
N ALA A 741 -23.72 -5.58 -13.54
CA ALA A 741 -23.04 -6.51 -14.45
C ALA A 741 -21.67 -5.98 -14.95
N LEU A 742 -21.52 -4.67 -15.12
CA LEU A 742 -20.25 -4.02 -15.47
C LEU A 742 -19.32 -3.86 -14.26
N SER A 743 -19.87 -3.76 -13.05
CA SER A 743 -19.10 -3.67 -11.81
C SER A 743 -18.38 -4.98 -11.51
N ASP A 744 -19.07 -6.10 -11.67
CA ASP A 744 -18.54 -7.43 -11.41
C ASP A 744 -17.53 -7.87 -12.49
N ALA A 745 -16.32 -8.22 -12.06
CA ALA A 745 -15.23 -8.66 -12.95
C ALA A 745 -15.56 -9.95 -13.72
N ASP A 746 -16.42 -10.81 -13.18
CA ASP A 746 -16.78 -12.08 -13.79
C ASP A 746 -17.77 -11.90 -14.95
N THR A 747 -18.69 -10.94 -14.83
CA THR A 747 -19.71 -10.64 -15.85
C THR A 747 -19.36 -9.48 -16.77
N ARG A 748 -18.41 -8.59 -16.40
CA ARG A 748 -18.10 -7.35 -17.13
C ARG A 748 -17.87 -7.57 -18.62
N VAL A 749 -17.04 -8.54 -19.00
CA VAL A 749 -16.75 -8.80 -20.42
C VAL A 749 -17.98 -9.29 -21.18
N ALA A 750 -18.79 -10.15 -20.55
CA ALA A 750 -20.04 -10.64 -21.11
C ALA A 750 -21.07 -9.51 -21.26
N ALA A 751 -21.14 -8.60 -20.27
CA ALA A 751 -21.94 -7.40 -20.33
C ALA A 751 -21.50 -6.50 -21.50
N LEU A 752 -20.20 -6.24 -21.68
CA LEU A 752 -19.71 -5.45 -22.82
C LEU A 752 -20.15 -6.04 -24.18
N PHE A 753 -20.07 -7.37 -24.35
CA PHE A 753 -20.54 -8.02 -25.58
C PHE A 753 -22.06 -7.93 -25.76
N ALA A 754 -22.82 -8.15 -24.69
CA ALA A 754 -24.28 -8.06 -24.70
C ALA A 754 -24.74 -6.62 -24.99
N PHE A 755 -24.06 -5.63 -24.42
CA PHE A 755 -24.35 -4.21 -24.59
C PHE A 755 -24.22 -3.81 -26.06
N ASP A 756 -23.18 -4.27 -26.77
CA ASP A 756 -22.99 -3.99 -28.20
C ASP A 756 -24.12 -4.56 -29.09
N ARG A 757 -24.93 -5.51 -28.59
CA ARG A 757 -26.08 -6.08 -29.32
C ARG A 757 -27.34 -5.23 -29.24
N HIS A 758 -27.34 -4.16 -28.44
CA HIS A 758 -28.47 -3.22 -28.41
C HIS A 758 -28.44 -2.24 -29.60
N PRO A 759 -29.63 -1.82 -30.08
CA PRO A 759 -29.75 -0.68 -30.99
C PRO A 759 -29.05 0.59 -30.44
N PRO A 760 -28.51 1.47 -31.31
CA PRO A 760 -27.76 2.66 -30.87
C PRO A 760 -28.54 3.63 -29.96
N ASP A 761 -29.85 3.74 -30.12
CA ASP A 761 -30.75 4.53 -29.28
C ASP A 761 -30.86 3.95 -27.85
N VAL A 762 -31.03 2.63 -27.72
CA VAL A 762 -31.08 1.97 -26.41
C VAL A 762 -29.75 2.07 -25.67
N ARG A 763 -28.63 1.89 -26.38
CA ARG A 763 -27.29 2.07 -25.81
C ARG A 763 -27.09 3.48 -25.28
N ARG A 764 -27.49 4.51 -26.05
CA ARG A 764 -27.41 5.91 -25.60
C ARG A 764 -28.22 6.16 -24.34
N GLY A 765 -29.43 5.59 -24.24
CA GLY A 765 -30.25 5.69 -23.03
C GLY A 765 -29.55 5.13 -21.80
N ILE A 766 -29.09 3.87 -21.86
CA ILE A 766 -28.41 3.20 -20.74
C ILE A 766 -27.13 3.93 -20.35
N THR A 767 -26.28 4.30 -21.33
CA THR A 767 -25.03 5.01 -21.05
C THR A 767 -25.29 6.38 -20.44
N SER A 768 -26.33 7.12 -20.88
CA SER A 768 -26.65 8.43 -20.33
C SER A 768 -27.06 8.36 -18.86
N GLU A 769 -27.80 7.32 -18.46
CA GLU A 769 -28.20 7.09 -17.06
C GLU A 769 -27.01 6.68 -16.20
N LEU A 770 -26.18 5.73 -16.67
CA LEU A 770 -24.94 5.35 -15.98
C LEU A 770 -23.96 6.51 -15.83
N ALA A 771 -23.89 7.39 -16.83
CA ALA A 771 -23.05 8.60 -16.81
C ALA A 771 -23.67 9.75 -15.99
N ALA A 772 -24.93 9.64 -15.54
CA ALA A 772 -25.55 10.61 -14.65
C ALA A 772 -25.39 10.23 -13.16
N ASP A 773 -25.15 8.95 -12.88
CA ASP A 773 -24.95 8.41 -11.53
C ASP A 773 -23.46 8.43 -11.12
N PRO A 774 -23.06 9.24 -10.11
CA PRO A 774 -21.69 9.28 -9.62
C PRO A 774 -21.19 7.93 -9.09
N GLU A 775 -22.06 7.09 -8.53
CA GLU A 775 -21.66 5.77 -8.02
C GLU A 775 -21.36 4.76 -9.14
N ARG A 776 -21.80 5.06 -10.37
CA ARG A 776 -21.67 4.19 -11.54
C ARG A 776 -20.72 4.70 -12.62
N VAL A 777 -19.99 5.79 -12.33
CA VAL A 777 -19.10 6.43 -13.32
C VAL A 777 -17.97 5.51 -13.80
N GLU A 778 -17.46 4.61 -12.96
CA GLU A 778 -16.44 3.63 -13.37
C GLU A 778 -16.98 2.61 -14.40
N GLN A 779 -18.25 2.25 -14.29
CA GLN A 779 -18.92 1.35 -15.24
C GLN A 779 -19.18 2.07 -16.56
N ALA A 780 -19.62 3.33 -16.50
CA ALA A 780 -19.74 4.18 -17.68
C ALA A 780 -18.37 4.41 -18.35
N ALA A 781 -17.30 4.59 -17.58
CA ALA A 781 -15.92 4.68 -18.07
C ALA A 781 -15.47 3.39 -18.78
N SER A 782 -15.90 2.23 -18.30
CA SER A 782 -15.61 0.93 -18.95
C SER A 782 -16.27 0.83 -20.34
N LEU A 783 -17.51 1.33 -20.50
CA LEU A 783 -18.18 1.44 -21.81
C LEU A 783 -17.46 2.44 -22.72
N LEU A 784 -17.01 3.56 -22.17
CA LEU A 784 -16.28 4.59 -22.90
C LEU A 784 -14.93 4.05 -23.42
N ALA A 785 -14.21 3.27 -22.61
CA ALA A 785 -12.95 2.66 -22.99
C ALA A 785 -13.09 1.67 -24.17
N GLU A 786 -14.26 1.06 -24.34
CA GLU A 786 -14.58 0.17 -25.46
C GLU A 786 -15.23 0.90 -26.66
N GLY A 787 -15.28 2.24 -26.63
CA GLY A 787 -15.84 3.05 -27.71
C GLY A 787 -17.35 2.88 -27.89
N MET A 788 -18.08 2.54 -26.82
CA MET A 788 -19.53 2.28 -26.85
C MET A 788 -20.39 3.48 -26.42
N CYS A 789 -19.78 4.65 -26.21
CA CYS A 789 -20.43 5.88 -25.78
C CYS A 789 -20.46 6.93 -26.90
N ASP A 790 -21.52 7.75 -26.94
CA ASP A 790 -21.57 8.94 -27.79
C ASP A 790 -20.76 10.11 -27.19
N GLU A 791 -20.64 11.21 -27.92
CA GLU A 791 -19.87 12.39 -27.49
C GLU A 791 -20.45 13.04 -26.22
N ASP A 792 -21.78 13.04 -26.07
CA ASP A 792 -22.46 13.65 -24.92
C ASP A 792 -22.22 12.85 -23.63
N ALA A 793 -22.34 11.51 -23.70
CA ALA A 793 -21.98 10.64 -22.58
C ALA A 793 -20.48 10.70 -22.29
N ARG A 794 -19.62 10.74 -23.31
CA ARG A 794 -18.17 10.92 -23.13
C ARG A 794 -17.86 12.18 -22.33
N GLY A 795 -18.44 13.31 -22.72
CA GLY A 795 -18.25 14.59 -22.02
C GLY A 795 -18.60 14.50 -20.54
N ARG A 796 -19.78 13.93 -20.23
CA ARG A 796 -20.27 13.75 -18.85
C ARG A 796 -19.43 12.79 -18.02
N ILE A 797 -19.06 11.63 -18.58
CA ILE A 797 -18.20 10.64 -17.90
C ILE A 797 -16.87 11.29 -17.54
N LEU A 798 -16.23 11.96 -18.51
CA LEU A 798 -14.98 12.65 -18.24
C LEU A 798 -15.18 13.75 -17.19
N GLU A 799 -16.22 14.58 -17.29
CA GLU A 799 -16.51 15.60 -16.27
C GLU A 799 -16.65 15.02 -14.86
N LEU A 800 -17.43 13.94 -14.68
CA LEU A 800 -17.59 13.28 -13.38
C LEU A 800 -16.29 12.64 -12.86
N LEU A 801 -15.51 11.98 -13.72
CA LEU A 801 -14.23 11.39 -13.32
C LEU A 801 -13.21 12.41 -12.80
N TRP A 802 -13.37 13.68 -13.19
CA TRP A 802 -12.46 14.77 -12.84
C TRP A 802 -13.08 15.79 -11.88
N ARG A 803 -14.29 15.54 -11.37
CA ARG A 803 -14.94 16.40 -10.38
C ARG A 803 -14.15 16.33 -9.08
N ARG A 804 -13.67 17.47 -8.59
CA ARG A 804 -12.79 17.54 -7.41
C ARG A 804 -13.51 17.05 -6.17
N THR A 805 -12.85 16.18 -5.41
CA THR A 805 -13.26 15.72 -4.07
C THR A 805 -13.43 16.88 -3.08
N ASP A 806 -12.80 18.04 -3.34
CA ASP A 806 -12.93 19.25 -2.51
C ASP A 806 -14.35 19.88 -2.54
N GLU A 807 -15.16 19.56 -3.56
CA GLU A 807 -16.57 19.99 -3.66
C GLU A 807 -17.55 18.98 -3.05
N GLN A 808 -17.07 17.86 -2.53
CA GLN A 808 -17.88 16.82 -1.91
C GLN A 808 -17.94 16.98 -0.38
N GLU A 809 -19.13 16.79 0.19
CA GLU A 809 -19.31 16.68 1.64
C GLU A 809 -18.41 15.56 2.19
N ARG A 810 -17.76 15.83 3.34
CA ARG A 810 -16.70 15.01 3.96
C ARG A 810 -17.06 13.53 4.23
N ASP A 811 -18.31 13.13 4.05
CA ASP A 811 -18.82 11.76 4.29
C ASP A 811 -19.08 10.93 3.00
N THR A 812 -18.83 11.46 1.80
CA THR A 812 -19.06 10.68 0.55
C THR A 812 -17.82 9.87 0.12
N ALA A 813 -18.01 8.57 -0.13
CA ALA A 813 -16.96 7.67 -0.60
C ALA A 813 -16.36 8.17 -1.93
N PRO A 814 -15.07 7.89 -2.21
CA PRO A 814 -14.45 8.32 -3.46
C PRO A 814 -15.19 7.74 -4.67
N VAL A 815 -15.57 8.63 -5.58
CA VAL A 815 -16.30 8.35 -6.84
C VAL A 815 -15.54 7.34 -7.72
N VAL A 816 -14.20 7.30 -7.63
CA VAL A 816 -13.35 6.37 -8.38
C VAL A 816 -12.51 5.54 -7.40
N ARG A 817 -12.84 4.25 -7.27
CA ARG A 817 -12.17 3.27 -6.40
C ARG A 817 -10.82 2.85 -6.96
N ASN A 818 -10.67 2.81 -8.29
CA ASN A 818 -9.43 2.44 -8.98
C ASN A 818 -8.96 3.56 -9.93
N TRP A 819 -8.59 4.71 -9.35
CA TRP A 819 -8.19 5.90 -10.10
C TRP A 819 -7.20 5.58 -11.25
N ARG A 820 -6.11 4.90 -10.92
CA ARG A 820 -5.06 4.58 -11.91
C ARG A 820 -5.58 3.69 -13.03
N GLY A 821 -6.28 2.60 -12.71
CA GLY A 821 -6.80 1.68 -13.72
C GLY A 821 -7.79 2.37 -14.67
N THR A 822 -8.73 3.14 -14.11
CA THR A 822 -9.76 3.86 -14.86
C THR A 822 -9.12 4.90 -15.77
N HIS A 823 -8.24 5.76 -15.25
CA HIS A 823 -7.63 6.82 -16.05
C HIS A 823 -6.62 6.32 -17.07
N SER A 824 -5.85 5.26 -16.77
CA SER A 824 -4.98 4.62 -17.77
C SER A 824 -5.80 4.00 -18.90
N SER A 825 -6.91 3.31 -18.61
CA SER A 825 -7.76 2.70 -19.64
C SER A 825 -8.35 3.72 -20.63
N LEU A 826 -8.52 4.96 -20.19
CA LEU A 826 -9.03 6.08 -20.99
C LEU A 826 -7.92 6.95 -21.57
N ALA A 827 -6.64 6.69 -21.28
CA ALA A 827 -5.51 7.53 -21.70
C ALA A 827 -5.25 7.51 -23.22
N HIS A 828 -5.95 6.66 -23.98
CA HIS A 828 -5.99 6.72 -25.45
C HIS A 828 -6.87 7.86 -25.99
N LEU A 829 -7.74 8.47 -25.16
CA LEU A 829 -8.62 9.56 -25.57
C LEU A 829 -7.90 10.93 -25.51
N PRO A 830 -7.90 11.75 -26.58
CA PRO A 830 -7.19 13.04 -26.59
C PRO A 830 -7.64 14.05 -25.51
N GLN A 831 -8.92 14.01 -25.11
CA GLN A 831 -9.42 14.86 -24.01
C GLN A 831 -8.87 14.39 -22.66
N GLN A 832 -8.79 13.08 -22.45
CA GLN A 832 -8.23 12.50 -21.23
C GLN A 832 -6.72 12.73 -21.13
N GLN A 833 -5.99 12.60 -22.25
CA GLN A 833 -4.57 12.93 -22.33
C GLN A 833 -4.29 14.39 -21.94
N ARG A 834 -5.12 15.32 -22.45
CA ARG A 834 -5.02 16.73 -22.08
C ARG A 834 -5.24 16.93 -20.59
N ARG A 835 -6.30 16.36 -20.00
CA ARG A 835 -6.56 16.50 -18.56
C ARG A 835 -5.48 15.88 -17.68
N LEU A 836 -4.96 14.70 -18.04
CA LEU A 836 -3.81 14.08 -17.35
C LEU A 836 -2.57 14.96 -17.46
N HIS A 837 -2.28 15.51 -18.64
CA HIS A 837 -1.18 16.44 -18.83
C HIS A 837 -1.36 17.74 -18.02
N ASP A 838 -2.57 18.30 -18.02
CA ASP A 838 -2.89 19.53 -17.28
C ASP A 838 -2.74 19.31 -15.78
N MET A 839 -3.24 18.18 -15.24
CA MET A 839 -3.02 17.84 -13.83
C MET A 839 -1.55 17.60 -13.51
N ALA A 840 -0.80 16.91 -14.38
CA ALA A 840 0.63 16.68 -14.17
C ALA A 840 1.45 17.98 -14.18
N THR A 841 1.04 18.96 -14.99
CA THR A 841 1.75 20.24 -15.12
C THR A 841 1.25 21.33 -14.16
N ASP A 842 0.05 21.21 -13.58
CA ASP A 842 -0.53 22.17 -12.65
C ASP A 842 0.25 22.24 -11.31
N PRO A 843 0.89 23.39 -10.99
CA PRO A 843 1.61 23.57 -9.73
C PRO A 843 0.72 23.53 -8.48
N ARG A 844 -0.61 23.70 -8.65
CA ARG A 844 -1.58 23.63 -7.54
C ARG A 844 -2.01 22.20 -7.22
N SER A 845 -1.73 21.25 -8.11
CA SER A 845 -2.04 19.84 -7.88
C SER A 845 -1.03 19.22 -6.94
N VAL A 846 -1.49 18.27 -6.10
CA VAL A 846 -0.62 17.60 -5.12
C VAL A 846 0.49 16.85 -5.88
N PRO A 847 1.77 16.93 -5.46
CA PRO A 847 2.89 16.28 -6.15
C PRO A 847 2.69 14.80 -6.50
N VAL A 848 2.02 14.03 -5.63
CA VAL A 848 1.72 12.61 -5.88
C VAL A 848 0.73 12.41 -7.05
N ASP A 849 -0.29 13.27 -7.15
CA ASP A 849 -1.28 13.21 -8.22
C ASP A 849 -0.66 13.59 -9.56
N ARG A 850 0.28 14.53 -9.55
CA ARG A 850 1.05 14.92 -10.73
C ARG A 850 1.86 13.76 -11.29
N ILE A 851 2.53 13.00 -10.43
CA ILE A 851 3.30 11.81 -10.80
C ILE A 851 2.37 10.68 -11.25
N ASN A 852 1.25 10.46 -10.57
CA ASN A 852 0.26 9.45 -10.97
C ASN A 852 -0.37 9.78 -12.33
N ALA A 853 -0.67 11.05 -12.61
CA ALA A 853 -1.13 11.51 -13.92
C ALA A 853 -0.07 11.31 -15.01
N ALA A 854 1.18 11.69 -14.75
CA ALA A 854 2.27 11.44 -15.68
C ALA A 854 2.47 9.93 -15.91
N GLY A 855 2.35 9.11 -14.87
CA GLY A 855 2.40 7.64 -14.95
C GLY A 855 1.24 7.02 -15.73
N ALA A 856 0.02 7.55 -15.59
CA ALA A 856 -1.14 7.10 -16.36
C ALA A 856 -1.07 7.55 -17.83
N LEU A 857 -0.48 8.72 -18.09
CA LEU A 857 -0.23 9.25 -19.43
C LEU A 857 0.93 8.54 -20.13
N ALA A 858 1.93 8.12 -19.36
CA ALA A 858 3.12 7.44 -19.86
C ALA A 858 2.75 6.09 -20.49
N GLY A 859 3.16 5.89 -21.74
CA GLY A 859 2.79 4.74 -22.57
C GLY A 859 1.79 5.08 -23.69
N HIS A 860 1.01 6.16 -23.53
CA HIS A 860 0.09 6.67 -24.56
C HIS A 860 0.59 7.97 -25.19
N ASP A 861 1.25 8.82 -24.39
CA ASP A 861 1.77 10.11 -24.83
C ASP A 861 3.23 10.29 -24.35
N PRO A 862 4.18 10.63 -25.26
CA PRO A 862 5.57 10.90 -24.88
C PRO A 862 5.72 11.97 -23.79
N ARG A 863 4.81 12.95 -23.73
CA ARG A 863 4.81 14.01 -22.71
C ARG A 863 4.72 13.44 -21.30
N GLY A 864 3.99 12.34 -21.10
CA GLY A 864 3.92 11.66 -19.80
C GLY A 864 5.28 11.09 -19.38
N THR A 865 5.98 10.44 -20.30
CA THR A 865 7.34 9.94 -20.07
C THR A 865 8.33 11.08 -19.77
N ASP A 866 8.24 12.18 -20.51
CA ASP A 866 9.09 13.35 -20.29
C ASP A 866 8.82 14.01 -18.93
N LEU A 867 7.57 14.09 -18.51
CA LEU A 867 7.19 14.58 -17.18
C LEU A 867 7.72 13.68 -16.06
N LEU A 868 7.63 12.35 -16.20
CA LEU A 868 8.23 11.41 -15.24
C LEU A 868 9.75 11.60 -15.14
N ARG A 869 10.43 11.82 -16.26
CA ARG A 869 11.86 12.14 -16.29
C ARG A 869 12.12 13.45 -15.54
N THR A 870 11.35 14.50 -15.82
CA THR A 870 11.46 15.78 -15.10
C THR A 870 11.28 15.59 -13.60
N PHE A 871 10.22 14.90 -13.16
CA PHE A 871 9.95 14.68 -11.74
C PHE A 871 11.05 13.86 -11.05
N ALA A 872 11.61 12.84 -11.69
CA ALA A 872 12.71 12.07 -11.12
C ALA A 872 13.97 12.93 -10.91
N HIS A 873 14.21 13.90 -11.79
CA HIS A 873 15.39 14.77 -11.76
C HIS A 873 15.21 16.05 -10.95
N ASP A 874 13.98 16.48 -10.68
CA ASP A 874 13.68 17.73 -9.99
C ASP A 874 13.95 17.63 -8.48
N GLY A 875 14.98 18.34 -8.02
CA GLY A 875 15.38 18.36 -6.61
C GLY A 875 14.40 19.06 -5.66
N SER A 876 13.39 19.76 -6.19
CA SER A 876 12.31 20.34 -5.37
C SER A 876 11.29 19.29 -4.90
N TYR A 877 11.27 18.11 -5.53
CA TYR A 877 10.41 17.01 -5.11
C TYR A 877 11.04 16.20 -3.98
N PRO A 878 10.25 15.80 -2.98
CA PRO A 878 10.64 14.78 -2.00
C PRO A 878 11.21 13.52 -2.66
N LEU A 879 12.24 12.93 -2.04
CA LEU A 879 12.99 11.83 -2.62
C LEU A 879 12.13 10.58 -2.88
N ASP A 880 11.16 10.28 -2.04
CA ASP A 880 10.18 9.20 -2.22
C ASP A 880 9.36 9.36 -3.51
N LEU A 881 8.93 10.59 -3.81
CA LEU A 881 8.22 10.92 -5.04
C LEU A 881 9.12 10.83 -6.27
N ARG A 882 10.39 11.22 -6.16
CA ARG A 882 11.39 11.05 -7.24
C ARG A 882 11.68 9.58 -7.52
N ILE A 883 11.75 8.76 -6.47
CA ILE A 883 11.87 7.29 -6.57
C ILE A 883 10.63 6.71 -7.25
N ALA A 884 9.42 7.17 -6.89
CA ALA A 884 8.17 6.73 -7.52
C ALA A 884 8.15 7.10 -9.02
N ALA A 885 8.56 8.31 -9.38
CA ALA A 885 8.68 8.74 -10.78
C ALA A 885 9.69 7.88 -11.56
N ALA A 886 10.86 7.59 -10.98
CA ALA A 886 11.86 6.70 -11.58
C ALA A 886 11.37 5.25 -11.73
N TRP A 887 10.58 4.75 -10.78
CA TRP A 887 9.94 3.44 -10.88
C TRP A 887 8.89 3.38 -12.00
N TYR A 888 8.05 4.41 -12.13
CA TYR A 888 7.15 4.53 -13.28
C TYR A 888 7.92 4.61 -14.60
N LEU A 889 9.00 5.39 -14.63
CA LEU A 889 9.87 5.48 -15.80
C LEU A 889 10.49 4.11 -16.14
N ALA A 890 10.90 3.31 -15.16
CA ALA A 890 11.46 1.97 -15.37
C ALA A 890 10.48 0.96 -16.01
N HIS A 891 9.18 1.24 -15.98
CA HIS A 891 8.17 0.45 -16.70
C HIS A 891 8.09 0.79 -18.20
N ILE A 892 8.50 2.00 -18.59
CA ILE A 892 8.43 2.53 -19.96
C ILE A 892 9.82 2.51 -20.61
N ASP A 893 10.82 3.06 -19.92
CA ASP A 893 12.24 3.01 -20.23
C ASP A 893 12.99 2.31 -19.08
N ARG A 894 13.13 0.99 -19.22
CA ARG A 894 13.80 0.15 -18.21
C ARG A 894 15.21 0.62 -17.92
N LYS A 895 15.96 1.09 -18.93
CA LYS A 895 17.37 1.44 -18.75
C LYS A 895 17.48 2.71 -17.92
N GLU A 896 16.84 3.78 -18.36
CA GLU A 896 16.91 5.08 -17.69
C GLU A 896 16.32 5.02 -16.27
N GLY A 897 15.15 4.39 -16.11
CA GLY A 897 14.50 4.26 -14.80
C GLY A 897 15.33 3.41 -13.82
N SER A 898 15.94 2.30 -14.28
CA SER A 898 16.80 1.48 -13.41
C SER A 898 18.10 2.21 -13.03
N GLU A 899 18.69 3.00 -13.92
CA GLU A 899 19.86 3.83 -13.62
C GLU A 899 19.54 4.93 -12.60
N LEU A 900 18.35 5.54 -12.65
CA LEU A 900 17.87 6.47 -11.62
C LEU A 900 17.66 5.79 -10.26
N LEU A 901 16.97 4.66 -10.23
CA LEU A 901 16.75 3.90 -9.00
C LEU A 901 18.07 3.42 -8.38
N ALA A 902 19.04 3.00 -9.20
CA ALA A 902 20.38 2.67 -8.73
C ALA A 902 21.07 3.87 -8.08
N ARG A 903 21.00 5.06 -8.70
CA ARG A 903 21.55 6.29 -8.12
C ARG A 903 20.93 6.65 -6.77
N PHE A 904 19.60 6.55 -6.65
CA PHE A 904 18.92 6.81 -5.36
C PHE A 904 19.25 5.76 -4.29
N ALA A 905 19.46 4.52 -4.70
CA ALA A 905 19.87 3.45 -3.80
C ALA A 905 21.33 3.59 -3.32
N ASP A 906 22.18 4.27 -4.10
CA ASP A 906 23.60 4.54 -3.79
C ASP A 906 23.82 5.88 -3.06
N ASP A 907 22.76 6.63 -2.76
CA ASP A 907 22.82 7.92 -2.05
C ASP A 907 23.16 7.73 -0.55
N ALA A 908 23.29 8.84 0.19
CA ALA A 908 23.56 8.83 1.63
C ALA A 908 22.57 7.89 2.38
N PRO A 909 23.07 6.95 3.21
CA PRO A 909 22.23 5.90 3.79
C PRO A 909 20.99 6.45 4.50
N SER A 910 19.83 6.17 3.93
CA SER A 910 18.52 6.59 4.44
C SER A 910 17.47 5.51 4.18
N ARG A 911 16.29 5.68 4.77
CA ARG A 911 15.14 4.81 4.50
C ARG A 911 14.80 4.76 3.00
N HIS A 912 14.96 5.89 2.30
CA HIS A 912 14.68 6.00 0.87
C HIS A 912 15.63 5.15 0.01
N CYS A 913 16.87 4.93 0.45
CA CYS A 913 17.81 4.06 -0.26
C CYS A 913 17.32 2.61 -0.27
N ALA A 914 16.75 2.12 0.85
CA ALA A 914 16.15 0.79 0.92
C ALA A 914 14.95 0.66 -0.03
N VAL A 915 14.08 1.67 -0.06
CA VAL A 915 12.94 1.72 -1.01
C VAL A 915 13.42 1.74 -2.45
N ALA A 916 14.41 2.57 -2.79
CA ALA A 916 14.98 2.64 -4.14
C ALA A 916 15.62 1.31 -4.56
N ALA A 917 16.36 0.65 -3.67
CA ALA A 917 16.98 -0.65 -3.93
C ALA A 917 15.93 -1.76 -4.12
N ALA A 918 14.84 -1.74 -3.35
CA ALA A 918 13.71 -2.64 -3.53
C ALA A 918 13.01 -2.42 -4.87
N ARG A 919 12.71 -1.16 -5.21
CA ARG A 919 12.13 -0.79 -6.52
C ARG A 919 13.05 -1.12 -7.67
N LEU A 920 14.37 -1.00 -7.49
CA LEU A 920 15.34 -1.46 -8.48
C LEU A 920 15.25 -2.98 -8.64
N ALA A 921 15.12 -3.73 -7.55
CA ALA A 921 15.05 -5.20 -7.60
C ALA A 921 13.82 -5.74 -8.36
N ASP A 922 12.72 -4.96 -8.43
CA ASP A 922 11.54 -5.25 -9.27
C ASP A 922 11.89 -5.24 -10.79
N HIS A 923 12.91 -4.46 -11.20
CA HIS A 923 13.31 -4.29 -12.61
C HIS A 923 14.67 -4.93 -12.94
N ASP A 924 15.59 -4.99 -11.98
CA ASP A 924 16.90 -5.63 -12.01
C ASP A 924 17.20 -6.23 -10.63
N ALA A 925 16.78 -7.48 -10.47
CA ALA A 925 16.92 -8.18 -9.21
C ALA A 925 18.38 -8.33 -8.75
N SER A 926 19.33 -8.49 -9.67
CA SER A 926 20.74 -8.64 -9.29
C SER A 926 21.28 -7.33 -8.71
N ALA A 927 21.03 -6.22 -9.40
CA ALA A 927 21.49 -4.90 -8.99
C ALA A 927 20.80 -4.41 -7.70
N GLY A 928 19.49 -4.62 -7.58
CA GLY A 928 18.72 -4.24 -6.39
C GLY A 928 19.06 -5.07 -5.16
N THR A 929 19.10 -6.41 -5.29
CA THR A 929 19.44 -7.31 -4.17
C THR A 929 20.86 -7.05 -3.65
N SER A 930 21.82 -6.79 -4.54
CA SER A 930 23.20 -6.47 -4.13
C SER A 930 23.26 -5.20 -3.27
N ARG A 931 22.47 -4.19 -3.60
CA ARG A 931 22.36 -2.94 -2.83
C ARG A 931 21.63 -3.12 -1.50
N LEU A 932 20.55 -3.90 -1.50
CA LEU A 932 19.87 -4.29 -0.25
C LEU A 932 20.85 -4.99 0.72
N ARG A 933 21.68 -5.93 0.22
CA ARG A 933 22.74 -6.58 1.02
C ARG A 933 23.80 -5.60 1.52
N ALA A 934 24.16 -4.59 0.73
CA ALA A 934 25.09 -3.54 1.16
C ALA A 934 24.47 -2.66 2.27
N LEU A 935 23.19 -2.27 2.15
CA LEU A 935 22.50 -1.43 3.12
C LEU A 935 22.36 -2.10 4.49
N VAL A 936 21.94 -3.37 4.54
CA VAL A 936 21.83 -4.12 5.82
C VAL A 936 23.18 -4.31 6.50
N ALA A 937 24.28 -4.29 5.75
CA ALA A 937 25.63 -4.44 6.26
C ALA A 937 26.34 -3.10 6.58
N ASP A 938 25.83 -1.95 6.13
CA ASP A 938 26.48 -0.65 6.34
C ASP A 938 26.23 -0.15 7.78
N PRO A 939 27.29 -0.01 8.61
CA PRO A 939 27.14 0.45 9.99
C PRO A 939 26.58 1.88 10.09
N ARG A 940 26.75 2.72 9.06
CA ARG A 940 26.25 4.10 9.02
C ARG A 940 24.77 4.19 8.65
N CYS A 941 24.18 3.10 8.15
CA CYS A 941 22.77 3.08 7.78
C CYS A 941 21.88 3.12 9.04
N PRO A 942 20.85 3.99 9.09
CA PRO A 942 19.90 4.02 10.20
C PRO A 942 19.22 2.67 10.43
N ASP A 943 18.93 2.34 11.68
CA ASP A 943 18.35 1.04 12.05
C ASP A 943 17.05 0.73 11.31
N VAL A 944 16.13 1.70 11.19
CA VAL A 944 14.89 1.56 10.42
C VAL A 944 15.15 1.25 8.94
N ALA A 945 16.17 1.85 8.34
CA ALA A 945 16.53 1.63 6.95
C ALA A 945 17.17 0.25 6.74
N LYS A 946 17.94 -0.24 7.72
CA LYS A 946 18.46 -1.61 7.74
C LYS A 946 17.31 -2.62 7.83
N VAL A 947 16.33 -2.38 8.69
CA VAL A 947 15.16 -3.27 8.82
C VAL A 947 14.33 -3.26 7.54
N ASP A 948 14.01 -2.09 6.98
CA ASP A 948 13.30 -2.00 5.69
C ASP A 948 14.07 -2.68 4.55
N ALA A 949 15.40 -2.54 4.51
CA ALA A 949 16.24 -3.23 3.54
C ALA A 949 16.23 -4.75 3.74
N ALA A 950 16.20 -5.25 4.98
CA ALA A 950 16.10 -6.68 5.28
C ALA A 950 14.72 -7.25 4.94
N ILE A 951 13.64 -6.48 5.16
CA ILE A 951 12.28 -6.83 4.73
C ILE A 951 12.22 -6.94 3.21
N ALA A 952 12.69 -5.91 2.50
CA ALA A 952 12.76 -5.93 1.03
C ALA A 952 13.66 -7.06 0.51
N LEU A 953 14.75 -7.37 1.23
CA LEU A 953 15.64 -8.47 0.90
C LEU A 953 14.91 -9.81 1.02
N CYS A 954 13.95 -9.98 1.93
CA CYS A 954 13.18 -11.22 2.03
C CYS A 954 12.43 -11.56 0.72
N ALA A 955 12.01 -10.55 -0.06
CA ALA A 955 11.33 -10.77 -1.34
C ALA A 955 12.26 -11.27 -2.47
N HIS A 956 13.58 -11.17 -2.30
CA HIS A 956 14.57 -11.49 -3.34
C HIS A 956 15.65 -12.50 -2.90
N ASP A 957 15.93 -12.57 -1.60
CA ASP A 957 16.81 -13.50 -0.91
C ASP A 957 16.25 -13.77 0.50
N PRO A 958 15.25 -14.67 0.63
CA PRO A 958 14.59 -14.97 1.90
C PRO A 958 15.54 -15.41 3.00
N THR A 959 16.58 -16.17 2.67
CA THR A 959 17.55 -16.67 3.66
C THR A 959 18.37 -15.52 4.24
N ALA A 960 18.95 -14.68 3.39
CA ALA A 960 19.72 -13.54 3.88
C ALA A 960 18.82 -12.51 4.59
N GLY A 961 17.63 -12.23 4.06
CA GLY A 961 16.67 -11.31 4.66
C GLY A 961 16.25 -11.75 6.08
N THR A 962 15.81 -13.00 6.23
CA THR A 962 15.42 -13.55 7.54
C THR A 962 16.59 -13.62 8.53
N ASP A 963 17.80 -13.97 8.07
CA ASP A 963 19.00 -13.94 8.90
C ASP A 963 19.31 -12.54 9.43
N TRP A 964 19.15 -11.50 8.60
CA TRP A 964 19.32 -10.11 9.03
C TRP A 964 18.22 -9.66 9.99
N LEU A 965 16.95 -9.97 9.70
CA LEU A 965 15.84 -9.64 10.61
C LEU A 965 16.03 -10.28 11.99
N ARG A 966 16.47 -11.56 12.03
CA ARG A 966 16.81 -12.26 13.27
C ARG A 966 17.91 -11.53 14.05
N ARG A 967 18.97 -11.10 13.37
CA ARG A 967 20.07 -10.35 14.00
C ARG A 967 19.59 -9.01 14.54
N PHE A 968 18.83 -8.25 13.77
CA PHE A 968 18.34 -6.93 14.17
C PHE A 968 17.36 -7.00 15.34
N ALA A 969 16.43 -7.96 15.33
CA ALA A 969 15.51 -8.18 16.45
C ALA A 969 16.24 -8.55 17.76
N ALA A 970 17.32 -9.34 17.66
CA ALA A 970 18.10 -9.81 18.80
C ALA A 970 19.14 -8.82 19.32
N ASP A 971 19.58 -7.84 18.51
CA ASP A 971 20.64 -6.90 18.89
C ASP A 971 20.10 -5.79 19.81
N GLY A 972 20.46 -5.85 21.09
CA GLY A 972 20.04 -4.85 22.08
C GLY A 972 20.59 -3.43 21.86
N ARG A 973 21.48 -3.22 20.88
CA ARG A 973 21.97 -1.89 20.48
C ARG A 973 21.06 -1.20 19.46
N PHE A 974 20.20 -1.95 18.77
CA PHE A 974 19.21 -1.37 17.88
C PHE A 974 18.12 -0.65 18.67
N PHE A 975 17.56 0.41 18.09
CA PHE A 975 16.37 1.04 18.64
C PHE A 975 15.22 0.03 18.80
N ALA A 976 14.50 0.15 19.92
CA ALA A 976 13.47 -0.82 20.30
C ALA A 976 12.34 -0.92 19.26
N ASP A 977 11.97 0.19 18.62
CA ASP A 977 11.00 0.22 17.51
C ASP A 977 11.43 -0.68 16.34
N SER A 978 12.70 -0.59 15.95
CA SER A 978 13.31 -1.33 14.85
C SER A 978 13.45 -2.80 15.21
N ARG A 979 13.75 -3.12 16.48
CA ARG A 979 13.78 -4.51 16.98
C ARG A 979 12.39 -5.15 16.94
N VAL A 980 11.36 -4.43 17.41
CA VAL A 980 9.97 -4.89 17.37
C VAL A 980 9.52 -5.09 15.93
N TYR A 981 9.81 -4.12 15.06
CA TYR A 981 9.46 -4.19 13.64
C TYR A 981 10.18 -5.34 12.92
N ALA A 982 11.46 -5.57 13.22
CA ALA A 982 12.21 -6.70 12.67
C ALA A 982 11.67 -8.06 13.16
N ALA A 983 11.32 -8.17 14.45
CA ALA A 983 10.76 -9.40 15.02
C ALA A 983 9.36 -9.69 14.47
N ASP A 984 8.53 -8.67 14.27
CA ASP A 984 7.21 -8.79 13.64
C ASP A 984 7.31 -9.15 12.17
N ALA A 985 8.21 -8.53 11.42
CA ALA A 985 8.48 -8.90 10.03
C ALA A 985 9.01 -10.34 9.91
N LEU A 986 9.85 -10.78 10.86
CA LEU A 986 10.29 -12.16 10.94
C LEU A 986 9.13 -13.13 11.24
N ALA A 987 8.21 -12.75 12.13
CA ALA A 987 7.03 -13.56 12.44
C ALA A 987 6.03 -13.63 11.27
N SER A 988 5.80 -12.49 10.59
CA SER A 988 4.98 -12.38 9.38
C SER A 988 5.55 -13.16 8.21
N SER A 989 6.87 -13.21 8.05
CA SER A 989 7.52 -13.95 6.95
C SER A 989 7.71 -15.45 7.23
N ALA A 990 7.50 -15.91 8.46
CA ALA A 990 7.70 -17.29 8.89
C ALA A 990 6.48 -18.21 8.62
N GLU A 991 5.84 -18.10 7.45
CA GLU A 991 4.51 -18.68 7.26
C GLU A 991 4.46 -20.23 7.37
N ASP A 992 5.54 -20.93 7.01
CA ASP A 992 5.67 -22.40 7.10
C ASP A 992 6.82 -22.91 8.02
N ASP A 993 7.68 -22.03 8.54
CA ASP A 993 8.74 -22.42 9.49
C ASP A 993 8.30 -22.16 10.94
N GLY A 994 7.66 -23.17 11.53
CA GLY A 994 7.28 -23.15 12.94
C GLY A 994 8.46 -22.81 13.87
N ARG A 995 9.70 -23.10 13.47
CA ARG A 995 10.90 -22.74 14.25
C ARG A 995 11.19 -21.23 14.16
N THR A 996 11.18 -20.64 12.97
CA THR A 996 11.38 -19.18 12.82
C THR A 996 10.22 -18.39 13.42
N ARG A 997 8.96 -18.84 13.29
CA ARG A 997 7.83 -18.19 13.98
C ARG A 997 7.95 -18.30 15.49
N THR A 998 8.36 -19.46 16.00
CA THR A 998 8.64 -19.63 17.43
C THR A 998 9.78 -18.72 17.89
N GLU A 999 10.85 -18.60 17.11
CA GLU A 999 11.96 -17.71 17.43
C GLU A 999 11.54 -16.24 17.42
N ALA A 1000 10.80 -15.80 16.40
CA ALA A 1000 10.30 -14.44 16.28
C ALA A 1000 9.36 -14.07 17.44
N THR A 1001 8.45 -14.99 17.80
CA THR A 1001 7.56 -14.79 18.95
C THR A 1001 8.32 -14.78 20.27
N LEU A 1002 9.36 -15.61 20.44
CA LEU A 1002 10.27 -15.53 21.60
C LEU A 1002 11.07 -14.21 21.63
N LEU A 1003 11.42 -13.63 20.48
CA LEU A 1003 12.07 -12.32 20.39
C LEU A 1003 11.11 -11.19 20.77
N LEU A 1004 9.88 -11.19 20.26
CA LEU A 1004 8.82 -10.23 20.66
C LEU A 1004 8.54 -10.33 22.16
N GLU A 1005 8.39 -11.55 22.67
CA GLU A 1005 8.18 -11.83 24.08
C GLU A 1005 9.36 -11.35 24.95
N ARG A 1006 10.60 -11.55 24.49
CA ARG A 1006 11.80 -11.03 25.16
C ARG A 1006 11.82 -9.51 25.18
N ILE A 1007 11.47 -8.85 24.08
CA ILE A 1007 11.41 -7.39 24.00
C ILE A 1007 10.33 -6.86 24.96
N ALA A 1008 9.15 -7.48 24.98
CA ALA A 1008 8.06 -7.08 25.88
C ALA A 1008 8.44 -7.19 27.37
N ARG A 1009 9.21 -8.22 27.74
CA ARG A 1009 9.66 -8.44 29.13
C ARG A 1009 10.93 -7.68 29.52
N ASP A 1010 11.63 -7.05 28.59
CA ASP A 1010 12.86 -6.32 28.89
C ASP A 1010 12.53 -4.96 29.52
N GLU A 1011 12.72 -4.83 30.83
CA GLU A 1011 12.45 -3.59 31.58
C GLU A 1011 13.33 -2.40 31.15
N ARG A 1012 14.41 -2.64 30.39
CA ARG A 1012 15.23 -1.57 29.81
C ARG A 1012 14.63 -0.97 28.54
N VAL A 1013 13.65 -1.65 27.94
CA VAL A 1013 12.92 -1.16 26.77
C VAL A 1013 11.81 -0.22 27.24
N ASP A 1014 11.64 0.90 26.53
CA ASP A 1014 10.55 1.84 26.82
C ASP A 1014 9.19 1.12 26.84
N ALA A 1015 8.35 1.51 27.80
CA ALA A 1015 7.06 0.90 28.06
C ALA A 1015 6.14 0.88 26.82
N GLY A 1016 6.22 1.90 25.95
CA GLY A 1016 5.48 1.95 24.70
C GLY A 1016 5.84 0.81 23.74
N TYR A 1017 7.14 0.53 23.57
CA TYR A 1017 7.60 -0.56 22.71
C TYR A 1017 7.39 -1.94 23.34
N ARG A 1018 7.37 -2.03 24.68
CA ARG A 1018 7.00 -3.27 25.37
C ARG A 1018 5.54 -3.65 25.12
N VAL A 1019 4.64 -2.66 25.22
CA VAL A 1019 3.21 -2.84 24.89
C VAL A 1019 3.03 -3.18 23.41
N GLU A 1020 3.73 -2.49 22.51
CA GLU A 1020 3.68 -2.78 21.07
C GLU A 1020 4.21 -4.20 20.74
N ALA A 1021 5.28 -4.64 21.41
CA ALA A 1021 5.81 -5.99 21.26
C ALA A 1021 4.80 -7.06 21.74
N ALA A 1022 4.13 -6.83 22.86
CA ALA A 1022 3.09 -7.73 23.37
C ALA A 1022 1.85 -7.77 22.46
N HIS A 1023 1.45 -6.63 21.89
CA HIS A 1023 0.38 -6.54 20.89
C HIS A 1023 0.69 -7.33 19.63
N ARG A 1024 1.90 -7.17 19.09
CA ARG A 1024 2.33 -7.94 17.91
C ARG A 1024 2.49 -9.41 18.23
N LEU A 1025 2.96 -9.77 19.42
CA LEU A 1025 3.00 -11.16 19.89
C LEU A 1025 1.60 -11.78 19.90
N ALA A 1026 0.58 -11.05 20.38
CA ALA A 1026 -0.80 -11.55 20.47
C ALA A 1026 -1.38 -11.96 19.11
N ARG A 1027 -0.93 -11.36 18.01
CA ARG A 1027 -1.33 -11.75 16.64
C ARG A 1027 -0.90 -13.16 16.25
N TYR A 1028 0.22 -13.65 16.78
CA TYR A 1028 0.79 -14.96 16.44
C TYR A 1028 0.68 -15.99 17.57
N ARG A 1029 0.68 -15.52 18.81
CA ARG A 1029 0.54 -16.30 20.05
C ARG A 1029 -0.37 -15.53 21.01
N ALA A 1030 -1.67 -15.69 20.77
CA ALA A 1030 -2.72 -15.02 21.55
C ALA A 1030 -2.55 -15.29 23.05
N ASP A 1031 -2.23 -16.52 23.45
CA ASP A 1031 -1.99 -16.93 24.84
C ASP A 1031 -0.90 -16.09 25.53
N ALA A 1032 0.26 -15.93 24.89
CA ALA A 1032 1.40 -15.24 25.48
C ALA A 1032 1.28 -13.71 25.38
N GLY A 1033 0.77 -13.20 24.26
CA GLY A 1033 0.62 -11.76 24.03
C GLY A 1033 -0.49 -11.15 24.88
N THR A 1034 -1.67 -11.78 24.95
CA THR A 1034 -2.78 -11.29 25.79
C THR A 1034 -2.43 -11.37 27.28
N LEU A 1035 -1.69 -12.41 27.71
CA LEU A 1035 -1.18 -12.50 29.08
C LEU A 1035 -0.31 -11.30 29.44
N LEU A 1036 0.64 -10.93 28.58
CA LEU A 1036 1.50 -9.77 28.82
C LEU A 1036 0.72 -8.44 28.79
N LEU A 1037 -0.20 -8.28 27.84
CA LEU A 1037 -1.06 -7.10 27.78
C LEU A 1037 -1.94 -6.97 29.03
N ARG A 1038 -2.46 -8.07 29.55
CA ARG A 1038 -3.21 -8.12 30.80
C ARG A 1038 -2.32 -7.73 31.98
N ASP A 1039 -1.14 -8.34 32.11
CA ASP A 1039 -0.20 -8.01 33.19
C ASP A 1039 0.16 -6.51 33.17
N PHE A 1040 0.38 -5.94 31.98
CA PHE A 1040 0.63 -4.51 31.79
C PHE A 1040 -0.57 -3.65 32.20
N ALA A 1041 -1.79 -4.07 31.87
CA ALA A 1041 -3.02 -3.36 32.23
C ALA A 1041 -3.35 -3.46 33.73
N GLU A 1042 -3.02 -4.58 34.39
CA GLU A 1042 -3.30 -4.86 35.80
C GLU A 1042 -2.29 -4.25 36.79
N GLY A 1043 -1.26 -3.56 36.28
CA GLY A 1043 -0.37 -2.73 37.09
C GLY A 1043 1.13 -2.97 36.89
N ALA A 1044 1.55 -3.86 35.99
CA ALA A 1044 2.97 -3.94 35.63
C ALA A 1044 3.45 -2.69 34.87
N LEU A 1045 2.53 -1.95 34.22
CA LEU A 1045 2.77 -0.60 33.71
C LEU A 1045 1.72 0.36 34.27
N HIS A 1046 2.11 1.61 34.54
CA HIS A 1046 1.24 2.63 35.12
C HIS A 1046 0.85 3.69 34.10
N GLY A 1047 -0.24 4.41 34.38
CA GLY A 1047 -0.70 5.56 33.59
C GLY A 1047 -1.07 5.19 32.15
N ARG A 1048 -0.52 5.93 31.18
CA ARG A 1048 -0.87 5.83 29.76
C ARG A 1048 -0.67 4.43 29.19
N TYR A 1049 0.45 3.77 29.52
CA TYR A 1049 0.81 2.49 28.91
C TYR A 1049 -0.03 1.32 29.43
N GLY A 1050 -0.46 1.34 30.69
CA GLY A 1050 -1.43 0.37 31.21
C GLY A 1050 -2.79 0.52 30.51
N CYS A 1051 -3.23 1.76 30.26
CA CYS A 1051 -4.44 2.03 29.48
C CYS A 1051 -4.31 1.59 28.01
N ASP A 1052 -3.18 1.87 27.36
CA ASP A 1052 -2.91 1.41 25.98
C ASP A 1052 -2.91 -0.12 25.90
N ALA A 1053 -2.33 -0.80 26.90
CA ALA A 1053 -2.32 -2.26 26.97
C ALA A 1053 -3.75 -2.83 27.13
N ALA A 1054 -4.61 -2.19 27.93
CA ALA A 1054 -6.01 -2.60 28.08
C ALA A 1054 -6.82 -2.41 26.78
N VAL A 1055 -6.59 -1.31 26.05
CA VAL A 1055 -7.22 -1.07 24.74
C VAL A 1055 -6.77 -2.11 23.72
N LEU A 1056 -5.47 -2.38 23.63
CA LEU A 1056 -4.95 -3.40 22.72
C LEU A 1056 -5.38 -4.81 23.13
N LEU A 1057 -5.51 -5.09 24.44
CA LEU A 1057 -6.09 -6.33 24.94
C LEU A 1057 -7.53 -6.50 24.44
N ALA A 1058 -8.36 -5.45 24.48
CA ALA A 1058 -9.74 -5.50 24.00
C ALA A 1058 -9.86 -5.84 22.49
N GLN A 1059 -8.83 -5.56 21.70
CA GLN A 1059 -8.79 -5.94 20.28
C GLN A 1059 -8.55 -7.45 20.07
N HIS A 1060 -7.88 -8.14 21.00
CA HIS A 1060 -7.56 -9.57 20.90
C HIS A 1060 -8.45 -10.45 21.79
N ASP A 1061 -8.85 -9.94 22.95
CA ASP A 1061 -9.79 -10.54 23.89
C ASP A 1061 -10.67 -9.42 24.45
N HIS A 1062 -11.83 -9.24 23.80
CA HIS A 1062 -12.80 -8.20 24.14
C HIS A 1062 -13.25 -8.27 25.60
N ALA A 1063 -13.47 -9.46 26.15
CA ALA A 1063 -13.98 -9.63 27.50
C ALA A 1063 -12.92 -9.33 28.58
N GLU A 1064 -11.66 -9.76 28.40
CA GLU A 1064 -10.57 -9.39 29.30
C GLU A 1064 -10.19 -7.90 29.17
N GLY A 1065 -10.16 -7.38 27.94
CA GLY A 1065 -9.88 -5.96 27.68
C GLY A 1065 -10.92 -5.02 28.29
N ALA A 1066 -12.22 -5.32 28.11
CA ALA A 1066 -13.30 -4.55 28.73
C ALA A 1066 -13.19 -4.57 30.27
N ARG A 1067 -12.87 -5.73 30.87
CA ARG A 1067 -12.63 -5.85 32.32
C ARG A 1067 -11.44 -5.01 32.78
N ALA A 1068 -10.33 -5.03 32.05
CA ALA A 1068 -9.16 -4.22 32.35
C ALA A 1068 -9.45 -2.72 32.23
N LEU A 1069 -10.16 -2.29 31.18
CA LEU A 1069 -10.60 -0.91 30.99
C LEU A 1069 -11.52 -0.44 32.13
N ASP A 1070 -12.49 -1.27 32.54
CA ASP A 1070 -13.37 -0.95 33.68
C ASP A 1070 -12.59 -0.86 35.00
N ALA A 1071 -11.63 -1.77 35.23
CA ALA A 1071 -10.76 -1.72 36.41
C ALA A 1071 -9.93 -0.43 36.46
N ILE A 1072 -9.33 -0.02 35.34
CA ILE A 1072 -8.58 1.24 35.23
C ILE A 1072 -9.52 2.42 35.47
N ALA A 1073 -10.72 2.43 34.89
CA ALA A 1073 -11.68 3.51 35.08
C ALA A 1073 -12.16 3.65 36.53
N ARG A 1074 -12.22 2.54 37.30
CA ARG A 1074 -12.57 2.52 38.74
C ARG A 1074 -11.40 2.85 39.67
N ALA A 1075 -10.16 2.79 39.20
CA ALA A 1075 -8.99 2.90 40.07
C ALA A 1075 -8.85 4.32 40.65
N ALA A 1076 -9.31 4.53 41.89
CA ALA A 1076 -9.34 5.84 42.55
C ALA A 1076 -7.97 6.55 42.63
N GLY A 1077 -6.86 5.80 42.60
CA GLY A 1077 -5.49 6.34 42.60
C GLY A 1077 -4.92 6.70 41.22
N GLN A 1078 -5.63 6.45 40.11
CA GLN A 1078 -5.19 6.81 38.76
C GLN A 1078 -5.56 8.25 38.41
N GLU A 1079 -4.70 8.89 37.61
CA GLU A 1079 -4.97 10.26 37.14
C GLU A 1079 -6.28 10.35 36.34
N PRO A 1080 -7.08 11.43 36.51
CA PRO A 1080 -8.38 11.56 35.87
C PRO A 1080 -8.37 11.34 34.36
N ARG A 1081 -7.32 11.80 33.66
CA ARG A 1081 -7.17 11.63 32.21
C ARG A 1081 -7.14 10.16 31.76
N HIS A 1082 -6.52 9.27 32.53
CA HIS A 1082 -6.43 7.85 32.19
C HIS A 1082 -7.75 7.12 32.50
N ARG A 1083 -8.41 7.48 33.61
CA ARG A 1083 -9.73 6.95 33.97
C ARG A 1083 -10.80 7.34 32.95
N LEU A 1084 -10.78 8.59 32.48
CA LEU A 1084 -11.67 9.10 31.44
C LEU A 1084 -11.44 8.39 30.10
N ARG A 1085 -10.17 8.23 29.69
CA ARG A 1085 -9.84 7.49 28.46
C ARG A 1085 -10.31 6.05 28.55
N ALA A 1086 -10.03 5.35 29.65
CA ALA A 1086 -10.46 3.97 29.83
C ALA A 1086 -12.00 3.82 29.79
N ALA A 1087 -12.75 4.75 30.41
CA ALA A 1087 -14.21 4.75 30.35
C ALA A 1087 -14.76 5.05 28.94
N LEU A 1088 -14.09 5.93 28.19
CA LEU A 1088 -14.47 6.24 26.80
C LEU A 1088 -14.22 5.05 25.86
N GLU A 1089 -13.08 4.39 26.00
CA GLU A 1089 -12.74 3.18 25.24
C GLU A 1089 -13.66 2.01 25.65
N LEU A 1090 -13.98 1.88 26.95
CA LEU A 1090 -14.99 0.93 27.41
C LEU A 1090 -16.35 1.21 26.76
N ALA A 1091 -16.76 2.47 26.62
CA ALA A 1091 -18.03 2.83 25.97
C ALA A 1091 -18.03 2.52 24.45
N HIS A 1092 -16.86 2.32 23.83
CA HIS A 1092 -16.77 1.85 22.46
C HIS A 1092 -17.02 0.33 22.36
N TYR A 1093 -16.47 -0.45 23.28
CA TYR A 1093 -16.58 -1.91 23.29
C TYR A 1093 -17.83 -2.45 23.99
N GLU A 1094 -18.25 -1.79 25.07
CA GLU A 1094 -19.39 -2.09 25.94
C GLU A 1094 -20.13 -0.78 26.28
N PRO A 1095 -21.02 -0.30 25.39
CA PRO A 1095 -21.66 1.02 25.51
C PRO A 1095 -22.34 1.24 26.85
N ALA A 1096 -23.11 0.26 27.34
CA ALA A 1096 -23.86 0.38 28.59
C ALA A 1096 -22.93 0.58 29.80
N ASP A 1097 -21.87 -0.22 29.91
CA ASP A 1097 -20.94 -0.16 31.04
C ASP A 1097 -20.05 1.08 30.98
N GLY A 1098 -19.58 1.45 29.78
CA GLY A 1098 -18.77 2.64 29.58
C GLY A 1098 -19.55 3.94 29.80
N GLU A 1099 -20.80 4.02 29.33
CA GLU A 1099 -21.69 5.15 29.60
C GLU A 1099 -22.00 5.28 31.10
N ALA A 1100 -22.31 4.16 31.76
CA ALA A 1100 -22.51 4.14 33.22
C ALA A 1100 -21.25 4.60 33.97
N ARG A 1101 -20.07 4.20 33.49
CA ARG A 1101 -18.78 4.62 34.06
C ARG A 1101 -18.52 6.11 33.83
N LEU A 1102 -18.73 6.64 32.63
CA LEU A 1102 -18.62 8.07 32.34
C LEU A 1102 -19.60 8.89 33.20
N ALA A 1103 -20.83 8.41 33.39
CA ALA A 1103 -21.81 9.04 34.27
C ALA A 1103 -21.38 9.03 35.76
N ALA A 1104 -20.69 7.99 36.20
CA ALA A 1104 -20.11 7.93 37.54
C ALA A 1104 -18.92 8.89 37.67
N LEU A 1105 -18.01 8.92 36.69
CA LEU A 1105 -16.84 9.82 36.67
C LEU A 1105 -17.25 11.30 36.59
N ALA A 1106 -18.35 11.61 35.90
CA ALA A 1106 -18.95 12.94 35.88
C ALA A 1106 -19.45 13.40 37.25
N ARG A 1107 -19.52 12.51 38.25
CA ARG A 1107 -19.90 12.80 39.63
C ARG A 1107 -18.82 12.36 40.63
N GLU A 1108 -17.59 12.13 40.16
CA GLU A 1108 -16.52 11.56 40.98
C GLU A 1108 -16.18 12.49 42.15
N PRO A 1109 -16.34 12.03 43.40
CA PRO A 1109 -15.99 12.82 44.56
C PRO A 1109 -14.47 12.97 44.63
N GLY A 1110 -13.99 14.21 44.76
CA GLY A 1110 -12.57 14.53 44.89
C GLY A 1110 -11.85 14.89 43.58
N TRP A 1111 -12.51 14.84 42.42
CA TRP A 1111 -12.01 15.48 41.21
C TRP A 1111 -12.30 16.97 41.20
N ASP A 1112 -11.45 17.78 40.57
CA ASP A 1112 -11.84 19.16 40.22
C ASP A 1112 -12.94 19.15 39.16
N ASP A 1113 -13.62 20.28 38.97
CA ASP A 1113 -14.77 20.37 38.05
C ASP A 1113 -14.38 20.10 36.59
N GLY A 1114 -13.14 20.41 36.17
CA GLY A 1114 -12.67 20.21 34.80
C GLY A 1114 -12.80 18.76 34.30
N PRO A 1115 -12.16 17.77 34.94
CA PRO A 1115 -12.34 16.36 34.61
C PRO A 1115 -13.79 15.86 34.67
N ARG A 1116 -14.62 16.37 35.60
CA ARG A 1116 -16.03 15.98 35.71
C ARG A 1116 -16.87 16.51 34.54
N ILE A 1117 -16.66 17.78 34.17
CA ILE A 1117 -17.28 18.40 32.99
C ILE A 1117 -16.86 17.65 31.73
N ARG A 1118 -15.58 17.29 31.61
CA ARG A 1118 -15.08 16.50 30.47
C ARG A 1118 -15.74 15.12 30.41
N ALA A 1119 -15.96 14.45 31.55
CA ALA A 1119 -16.70 13.19 31.60
C ALA A 1119 -18.15 13.35 31.09
N ALA A 1120 -18.83 14.41 31.54
CA ALA A 1120 -20.18 14.73 31.10
C ALA A 1120 -20.25 15.05 29.60
N ALA A 1121 -19.25 15.75 29.06
CA ALA A 1121 -19.13 16.04 27.62
C ALA A 1121 -18.91 14.77 26.79
N LEU A 1122 -18.00 13.90 27.21
CA LEU A 1122 -17.78 12.60 26.56
C LEU A 1122 -19.03 11.73 26.60
N LEU A 1123 -19.76 11.72 27.72
CA LEU A 1123 -21.05 11.05 27.82
C LEU A 1123 -22.08 11.66 26.88
N ALA A 1124 -22.20 13.00 26.83
CA ALA A 1124 -23.19 13.68 26.01
C ALA A 1124 -22.96 13.49 24.49
N GLY A 1125 -21.70 13.32 24.07
CA GLY A 1125 -21.36 12.97 22.69
C GLY A 1125 -21.73 11.54 22.29
N ARG A 1126 -21.93 10.63 23.25
CA ARG A 1126 -22.32 9.22 23.01
C ARG A 1126 -23.80 8.99 23.29
N ASN A 1127 -24.26 9.46 24.44
CA ASN A 1127 -25.62 9.38 24.92
C ASN A 1127 -26.07 10.79 25.36
N ARG A 1128 -26.67 11.51 24.42
CA ARG A 1128 -27.14 12.88 24.62
C ARG A 1128 -28.14 12.97 25.79
N GLU A 1129 -29.03 12.00 25.93
CA GLU A 1129 -30.06 12.01 26.98
C GLU A 1129 -29.46 11.91 28.39
N ALA A 1130 -28.40 11.14 28.56
CA ALA A 1130 -27.73 10.97 29.85
C ALA A 1130 -26.74 12.09 30.17
N GLY A 1131 -25.98 12.57 29.18
CA GLY A 1131 -24.90 13.55 29.39
C GLY A 1131 -25.33 15.01 29.37
N LEU A 1132 -26.32 15.37 28.55
CA LEU A 1132 -26.76 16.77 28.41
C LEU A 1132 -27.32 17.36 29.71
N PRO A 1133 -28.12 16.63 30.53
CA PRO A 1133 -28.55 17.13 31.84
C PRO A 1133 -27.38 17.44 32.79
N LEU A 1134 -26.30 16.65 32.73
CA LEU A 1134 -25.10 16.87 33.55
C LEU A 1134 -24.37 18.15 33.13
N LEU A 1135 -24.15 18.34 31.83
CA LEU A 1135 -23.53 19.58 31.32
C LEU A 1135 -24.36 20.82 31.68
N ARG A 1136 -25.69 20.73 31.58
CA ARG A 1136 -26.60 21.81 32.00
C ARG A 1136 -26.47 22.12 33.49
N SER A 1137 -26.42 21.09 34.36
CA SER A 1137 -26.21 21.30 35.80
C SER A 1137 -24.88 22.01 36.06
N TYR A 1138 -23.79 21.58 35.43
CA TYR A 1138 -22.49 22.25 35.56
C TYR A 1138 -22.52 23.70 35.06
N ALA A 1139 -23.17 23.99 33.93
CA ALA A 1139 -23.25 25.34 33.38
C ALA A 1139 -24.13 26.30 34.21
N VAL A 1140 -25.02 25.77 35.07
CA VAL A 1140 -25.86 26.55 35.99
C VAL A 1140 -25.23 26.69 37.37
N GLU A 1141 -24.70 25.61 37.92
CA GLU A 1141 -24.23 25.53 39.31
C GLU A 1141 -22.78 26.02 39.49
N SER A 1142 -21.96 25.93 38.44
CA SER A 1142 -20.56 26.37 38.51
C SER A 1142 -20.45 27.90 38.52
N THR A 1143 -19.33 28.43 39.02
CA THR A 1143 -19.04 29.87 38.99
C THR A 1143 -17.70 30.17 38.32
N GLY A 1144 -17.50 31.43 37.94
CA GLY A 1144 -16.24 31.88 37.32
C GLY A 1144 -15.90 31.14 36.03
N ASP A 1145 -14.63 30.75 35.90
CA ASP A 1145 -14.09 30.13 34.68
C ASP A 1145 -14.62 28.72 34.43
N VAL A 1146 -14.94 27.98 35.49
CA VAL A 1146 -15.50 26.63 35.40
C VAL A 1146 -16.85 26.68 34.67
N ARG A 1147 -17.65 27.73 34.93
CA ARG A 1147 -18.92 27.95 34.24
C ARG A 1147 -18.74 28.21 32.73
N VAL A 1148 -17.65 28.90 32.35
CA VAL A 1148 -17.30 29.13 30.94
C VAL A 1148 -16.90 27.80 30.27
N VAL A 1149 -16.09 26.97 30.94
CA VAL A 1149 -15.69 25.65 30.44
C VAL A 1149 -16.92 24.74 30.27
N ALA A 1150 -17.85 24.75 31.23
CA ALA A 1150 -19.10 23.99 31.13
C ALA A 1150 -20.01 24.48 29.99
N ALA A 1151 -20.13 25.79 29.80
CA ALA A 1151 -20.92 26.38 28.71
C ALA A 1151 -20.29 26.13 27.32
N HIS A 1152 -18.95 26.12 27.24
CA HIS A 1152 -18.21 25.77 26.02
C HIS A 1152 -18.38 24.28 25.68
N ALA A 1153 -18.18 23.38 26.66
CA ALA A 1153 -18.45 21.96 26.47
C ALA A 1153 -19.92 21.66 26.13
N LEU A 1154 -20.86 22.46 26.65
CA LEU A 1154 -22.25 22.40 26.23
C LEU A 1154 -22.42 22.86 24.77
N ALA A 1155 -21.71 23.89 24.32
CA ALA A 1155 -21.78 24.38 22.94
C ALA A 1155 -21.24 23.36 21.92
N ASP A 1156 -20.26 22.53 22.30
CA ASP A 1156 -19.78 21.43 21.46
C ASP A 1156 -20.87 20.38 21.16
N VAL A 1157 -21.82 20.20 22.08
CA VAL A 1157 -22.90 19.18 21.94
C VAL A 1157 -24.24 19.82 21.55
N ASP A 1158 -24.56 20.98 22.11
CA ASP A 1158 -25.74 21.80 21.88
C ASP A 1158 -25.32 23.26 21.64
N ARG A 1159 -24.95 23.52 20.37
CA ARG A 1159 -24.39 24.80 19.93
C ARG A 1159 -25.26 25.99 20.31
N GLU A 1160 -26.57 25.88 20.16
CA GLU A 1160 -27.48 27.00 20.40
C GLU A 1160 -27.55 27.34 21.91
N GLU A 1161 -27.75 26.32 22.75
CA GLU A 1161 -27.85 26.52 24.20
C GLU A 1161 -26.52 26.95 24.82
N GLY A 1162 -25.40 26.31 24.43
CA GLY A 1162 -24.08 26.67 24.92
C GLY A 1162 -23.64 28.07 24.50
N LEU A 1163 -23.86 28.46 23.23
CA LEU A 1163 -23.57 29.83 22.78
C LEU A 1163 -24.43 30.88 23.48
N ARG A 1164 -25.69 30.57 23.78
CA ARG A 1164 -26.55 31.44 24.58
C ARG A 1164 -25.95 31.68 25.97
N LEU A 1165 -25.53 30.62 26.66
CA LEU A 1165 -24.90 30.73 27.98
C LEU A 1165 -23.55 31.46 27.94
N LEU A 1166 -22.72 31.19 26.94
CA LEU A 1166 -21.45 31.92 26.76
C LEU A 1166 -21.68 33.42 26.52
N ARG A 1167 -22.72 33.78 25.75
CA ARG A 1167 -23.11 35.19 25.55
C ARG A 1167 -23.60 35.82 26.85
N GLU A 1168 -24.47 35.15 27.59
CA GLU A 1168 -24.95 35.61 28.89
C GLU A 1168 -23.79 35.85 29.86
N LEU A 1169 -22.77 34.98 29.87
CA LEU A 1169 -21.58 35.16 30.69
C LEU A 1169 -20.69 36.31 30.23
N ALA A 1170 -20.53 36.50 28.92
CA ALA A 1170 -19.76 37.60 28.36
C ALA A 1170 -20.41 38.97 28.60
N GLU A 1171 -21.74 39.02 28.69
CA GLU A 1171 -22.52 40.25 28.87
C GLU A 1171 -22.97 40.48 30.33
N SER A 1172 -22.73 39.52 31.23
CA SER A 1172 -23.16 39.60 32.63
C SER A 1172 -22.34 40.65 33.42
N PRO A 1173 -22.98 41.67 34.01
CA PRO A 1173 -22.30 42.66 34.84
C PRO A 1173 -21.81 42.09 36.19
N GLU A 1174 -22.31 40.93 36.59
CA GLU A 1174 -21.91 40.23 37.81
C GLU A 1174 -20.67 39.34 37.59
N ALA A 1175 -20.34 39.03 36.33
CA ALA A 1175 -19.16 38.26 35.97
C ALA A 1175 -17.90 39.15 35.99
N GLY A 1176 -16.83 38.68 36.64
CA GLY A 1176 -15.55 39.36 36.60
C GLY A 1176 -15.00 39.49 35.17
N ARG A 1177 -14.24 40.55 34.88
CA ARG A 1177 -13.72 40.86 33.53
C ARG A 1177 -12.97 39.68 32.87
N SER A 1178 -12.24 38.88 33.65
CA SER A 1178 -11.54 37.68 33.14
C SER A 1178 -12.51 36.63 32.58
N VAL A 1179 -13.64 36.40 33.26
CA VAL A 1179 -14.70 35.45 32.87
C VAL A 1179 -15.40 35.95 31.61
N GLN A 1180 -15.70 37.25 31.55
CA GLN A 1180 -16.34 37.86 30.37
C GLN A 1180 -15.47 37.72 29.12
N VAL A 1181 -14.17 37.99 29.23
CA VAL A 1181 -13.21 37.86 28.12
C VAL A 1181 -13.02 36.40 27.72
N ARG A 1182 -12.92 35.47 28.68
CA ARG A 1182 -12.83 34.03 28.37
C ARG A 1182 -14.08 33.49 27.70
N ALA A 1183 -15.27 33.90 28.16
CA ALA A 1183 -16.52 33.54 27.50
C ALA A 1183 -16.59 34.10 26.07
N ALA A 1184 -16.14 35.33 25.86
CA ALA A 1184 -16.03 35.94 24.53
C ALA A 1184 -15.06 35.18 23.61
N ASN A 1185 -13.91 34.75 24.12
CA ASN A 1185 -12.96 33.92 23.37
C ASN A 1185 -13.53 32.54 23.04
N ALA A 1186 -14.16 31.87 24.01
CA ALA A 1186 -14.79 30.56 23.84
C ALA A 1186 -15.91 30.56 22.78
N MET A 1187 -16.62 31.68 22.60
CA MET A 1187 -17.56 31.83 21.48
C MET A 1187 -16.87 31.76 20.10
N GLY A 1188 -15.59 32.12 20.02
CA GLY A 1188 -14.83 32.20 18.77
C GLY A 1188 -14.65 30.86 18.06
N ASP A 1189 -14.60 29.76 18.82
CA ASP A 1189 -14.49 28.40 18.27
C ASP A 1189 -15.72 28.03 17.42
N PHE A 1190 -16.87 28.67 17.68
CA PHE A 1190 -18.12 28.43 16.96
C PHE A 1190 -18.58 29.62 16.10
N ASP A 1191 -18.24 30.86 16.49
CA ASP A 1191 -18.57 32.08 15.76
C ASP A 1191 -17.49 33.17 15.97
N PRO A 1192 -16.47 33.22 15.08
CA PRO A 1192 -15.40 34.21 15.15
C PRO A 1192 -15.88 35.66 15.08
N ARG A 1193 -16.97 35.94 14.37
CA ARG A 1193 -17.51 37.31 14.23
C ARG A 1193 -18.15 37.77 15.53
N LEU A 1194 -18.85 36.86 16.22
CA LEU A 1194 -19.48 37.14 17.50
C LEU A 1194 -18.44 37.37 18.61
N LYS A 1195 -17.35 36.59 18.61
CA LYS A 1195 -16.18 36.83 19.48
C LYS A 1195 -15.66 38.26 19.30
N ASP A 1196 -15.32 38.65 18.08
CA ASP A 1196 -14.75 39.97 17.79
C ASP A 1196 -15.67 41.12 18.21
N ALA A 1197 -16.97 41.00 17.92
CA ALA A 1197 -17.96 41.99 18.30
C ALA A 1197 -18.12 42.13 19.82
N THR A 1198 -17.95 41.03 20.56
CA THR A 1198 -18.08 41.00 22.02
C THR A 1198 -16.81 41.51 22.71
N LEU A 1199 -15.62 41.08 22.24
CA LEU A 1199 -14.33 41.56 22.75
C LEU A 1199 -14.16 43.07 22.56
N ARG A 1200 -14.58 43.63 21.43
CA ARG A 1200 -14.59 45.09 21.21
C ARG A 1200 -15.50 45.82 22.21
N ARG A 1201 -16.69 45.26 22.50
CA ARG A 1201 -17.61 45.82 23.50
C ARG A 1201 -17.03 45.79 24.91
N LEU A 1202 -16.21 44.78 25.23
CA LEU A 1202 -15.46 44.67 26.50
C LEU A 1202 -14.20 45.56 26.56
N GLY A 1203 -13.94 46.36 25.51
CA GLY A 1203 -12.78 47.25 25.43
C GLY A 1203 -11.44 46.52 25.31
N VAL A 1204 -11.43 45.32 24.71
CA VAL A 1204 -10.20 44.57 24.40
C VAL A 1204 -9.71 44.99 23.01
N ASP A 1205 -8.46 45.45 22.92
CA ASP A 1205 -7.84 45.85 21.65
C ASP A 1205 -7.44 44.61 20.82
N ILE A 1206 -8.17 44.36 19.72
CA ILE A 1206 -7.94 43.22 18.84
C ILE A 1206 -7.03 43.67 17.69
N LYS A 1207 -5.71 43.68 17.92
CA LYS A 1207 -4.74 43.93 16.85
C LYS A 1207 -4.64 42.72 15.91
N PRO A 1208 -4.55 42.91 14.58
CA PRO A 1208 -4.26 41.82 13.65
C PRO A 1208 -2.90 41.18 13.99
N GLY A 1209 -2.90 39.90 14.34
CA GLY A 1209 -1.69 39.17 14.77
C GLY A 1209 -1.42 39.19 16.28
N GLY A 1210 -2.32 39.75 17.10
CA GLY A 1210 -2.25 39.65 18.56
C GLY A 1210 -2.85 38.34 19.10
N TRP A 1211 -2.56 37.99 20.36
CA TRP A 1211 -3.05 36.77 21.03
C TRP A 1211 -4.58 36.58 20.99
N PHE A 1212 -5.36 37.65 20.77
CA PHE A 1212 -6.82 37.63 20.67
C PHE A 1212 -7.35 37.56 19.23
N SER A 1213 -6.50 37.69 18.20
CA SER A 1213 -6.88 37.49 16.80
C SER A 1213 -6.54 36.06 16.37
N SER A 1214 -7.56 35.28 16.05
CA SER A 1214 -7.47 33.94 15.46
C SER A 1214 -8.28 33.94 14.18
#